data_AF-A0A7K6AVB3-F1
#
_entry.id   AF-A0A7K6AVB3-F1
#
_cell.length_a   1.000
_cell.length_b   1.000
_cell.length_c   1.000
_cell.angle_alpha   90.00
_cell.angle_beta   90.00
_cell.angle_gamma   90.00
#
_symmetry.space_group_name_H-M   'P 1'
#
loop_
_entity.id
_entity.type
_entity.pdbx_description
1 polymer ?
#
loop_
_entity_poly.entity_id
_entity_poly.type
_entity_poly.pdbx_seq_one_letter_code
_entity_poly.pdbx_strand_id
1 'polypeptide(L)'
;MKLILSTVLSFGIVALCFAASPKANVRWCTISSAEQSKCNSLKDLTQQESVVLSCLQKTTYLDCIKAISNNEADAISLDGGQVFEAGLAPYKLKPVAAEVYEQSGGSTTNYYAVAVVKRGTDFTINDLKGKTSCHTGLGRSAGWNIPIGVLLNRGDIKWDGKDSASIEQAVANFFSASCVPGATIEQKLCRQCKGDAKNKCSRKGPYSGYSGAFHCLKDGKGDVAFVKHTTVAENAPDEKDKYELLCLDGTRQPVDNYKACYWARVPAHAVVARDDSKVDDIWNFLSKAQEKFGVGTSGSFHLFGPPGKKDPSLKDLLFKDSAIQLKRVPALMDSQLYLGLDYYSAIQSLQKDQLNTNRRENKTRWCAVGKYEKSKCDLWSVMSNGDVECIAADNTNDCIIKIMKGEADAISLDGGFVYTAGVCGLVPVMSENYDDDNQCNKEGEPASYFAVAVVKKSDKDINWNNLQGKKSCHTAVGRTAGWNIPMGLIHNRTGNCNFDEYFIEGCAPGSPINSRLCKLCKGSGGIPPEKCTASSHERYYGYTGALRCLVEEGDVAFIKHSIVEENTNGKNKEDWAKDLKAEQFELLCTDGRRANILDYKNCHLAKVPTHAVVTRTEKKAQVRELLERQEKLFGTKGIEKDRFSMFESQTKDLLFKDLTKCLVKLPDGITYKEFLGDQYYASVASLNTCNPSDLLQVCTFLEGK
;
A
#
# COMPACT_ATOMS: atom_id res chain seq x y z
N MET A 1 -4.31 -76.51 9.07
CA MET A 1 -3.62 -75.94 7.87
C MET A 1 -4.62 -75.90 6.73
N LYS A 2 -4.72 -74.76 6.02
CA LYS A 2 -5.66 -74.46 4.92
C LYS A 2 -7.15 -74.38 5.31
N LEU A 3 -7.58 -73.28 5.95
CA LEU A 3 -8.94 -72.72 5.80
C LEU A 3 -9.21 -71.40 6.57
N ILE A 4 -8.21 -70.80 7.20
CA ILE A 4 -8.36 -69.49 7.89
C ILE A 4 -7.40 -68.43 7.29
N LEU A 5 -7.20 -68.48 5.97
CA LEU A 5 -6.39 -67.47 5.26
C LEU A 5 -7.12 -66.81 4.07
N SER A 6 -8.40 -67.13 3.85
CA SER A 6 -9.16 -66.64 2.69
C SER A 6 -10.33 -65.71 3.05
N THR A 7 -10.55 -65.41 4.33
CA THR A 7 -11.59 -64.46 4.78
C THR A 7 -11.05 -63.13 5.30
N VAL A 8 -9.74 -63.02 5.55
CA VAL A 8 -9.11 -61.76 6.00
C VAL A 8 -8.58 -60.92 4.82
N LEU A 9 -8.34 -61.52 3.66
CA LEU A 9 -7.90 -60.78 2.46
C LEU A 9 -9.03 -60.09 1.68
N SER A 10 -10.30 -60.42 1.94
CA SER A 10 -11.45 -59.87 1.19
C SER A 10 -12.11 -58.66 1.87
N PHE A 11 -11.78 -58.37 3.13
CA PHE A 11 -12.25 -57.17 3.85
C PHE A 11 -11.19 -56.07 3.98
N GLY A 12 -9.94 -56.33 3.55
CA GLY A 12 -8.86 -55.34 3.55
C GLY A 12 -8.77 -54.46 2.30
N ILE A 13 -9.56 -54.74 1.25
CA ILE A 13 -9.48 -54.04 -0.06
C ILE A 13 -10.68 -53.10 -0.30
N VAL A 14 -11.70 -53.06 0.59
CA VAL A 14 -12.90 -52.21 0.40
C VAL A 14 -12.95 -50.99 1.36
N ALA A 15 -11.95 -50.81 2.24
CA ALA A 15 -11.90 -49.67 3.16
C ALA A 15 -10.80 -48.63 2.84
N LEU A 16 -10.33 -48.59 1.59
CA LEU A 16 -9.68 -47.43 0.99
C LEU A 16 -10.64 -46.77 -0.01
N CYS A 17 -11.88 -46.53 0.42
CA CYS A 17 -12.59 -45.38 -0.10
C CYS A 17 -11.75 -44.17 0.31
N PHE A 18 -10.99 -43.62 -0.64
CA PHE A 18 -10.60 -42.23 -0.60
C PHE A 18 -11.89 -41.45 -0.35
N ALA A 19 -12.16 -41.10 0.91
CA ALA A 19 -13.13 -40.08 1.24
C ALA A 19 -12.56 -38.82 0.58
N ALA A 20 -12.98 -38.57 -0.67
CA ALA A 20 -12.64 -37.36 -1.37
C ALA A 20 -12.94 -36.22 -0.41
N SER A 21 -11.95 -35.39 -0.13
CA SER A 21 -12.10 -34.23 0.73
C SER A 21 -13.38 -33.49 0.31
N PRO A 22 -14.29 -33.14 1.24
CA PRO A 22 -15.54 -32.49 0.87
C PRO A 22 -15.22 -31.28 0.00
N LYS A 23 -15.78 -31.25 -1.22
CA LYS A 23 -15.57 -30.15 -2.15
C LYS A 23 -15.94 -28.84 -1.45
N ALA A 24 -15.05 -27.86 -1.49
CA ALA A 24 -15.34 -26.55 -0.94
C ALA A 24 -16.58 -25.96 -1.62
N ASN A 25 -17.43 -25.25 -0.88
CA ASN A 25 -18.66 -24.65 -1.41
C ASN A 25 -18.64 -23.13 -1.20
N VAL A 26 -18.79 -22.39 -2.30
CA VAL A 26 -18.90 -20.94 -2.33
C VAL A 26 -20.36 -20.55 -2.61
N ARG A 27 -20.98 -19.84 -1.66
CA ARG A 27 -22.34 -19.29 -1.79
C ARG A 27 -22.28 -17.86 -2.32
N TRP A 28 -22.57 -17.68 -3.59
CA TRP A 28 -22.63 -16.37 -4.22
C TRP A 28 -23.98 -15.69 -3.98
N CYS A 29 -23.97 -14.44 -3.51
CA CYS A 29 -25.19 -13.67 -3.30
C CYS A 29 -25.54 -12.86 -4.55
N THR A 30 -26.80 -12.92 -4.99
CA THR A 30 -27.32 -12.15 -6.12
C THR A 30 -28.45 -11.23 -5.65
N ILE A 31 -28.67 -10.12 -6.36
CA ILE A 31 -29.63 -9.08 -6.00
C ILE A 31 -30.80 -8.95 -6.98
N SER A 32 -30.87 -9.84 -7.99
CA SER A 32 -31.97 -9.87 -8.95
C SER A 32 -32.18 -11.25 -9.55
N SER A 33 -33.38 -11.51 -10.07
CA SER A 33 -33.70 -12.79 -10.72
C SER A 33 -32.87 -13.05 -11.99
N ALA A 34 -32.54 -12.01 -12.75
CA ALA A 34 -31.66 -12.13 -13.91
C ALA A 34 -30.24 -12.53 -13.51
N GLU A 35 -29.73 -11.94 -12.43
CA GLU A 35 -28.42 -12.26 -11.88
C GLU A 35 -28.40 -13.67 -11.26
N GLN A 36 -29.45 -14.06 -10.53
CA GLN A 36 -29.64 -15.41 -10.01
C GLN A 36 -29.65 -16.44 -11.14
N SER A 37 -30.30 -16.16 -12.26
CA SER A 37 -30.31 -17.02 -13.44
C SER A 37 -28.90 -17.19 -14.02
N LYS A 38 -28.14 -16.09 -14.20
CA LYS A 38 -26.74 -16.16 -14.66
C LYS A 38 -25.85 -16.94 -13.68
N CYS A 39 -26.05 -16.77 -12.37
CA CYS A 39 -25.33 -17.51 -11.33
C CYS A 39 -25.62 -19.01 -11.42
N ASN A 40 -26.88 -19.41 -11.58
CA ASN A 40 -27.26 -20.82 -11.72
C ASN A 40 -26.65 -21.45 -12.98
N SER A 41 -26.63 -20.72 -14.10
CA SER A 41 -25.93 -21.19 -15.30
C SER A 41 -24.43 -21.40 -15.07
N LEU A 42 -23.76 -20.48 -14.36
CA LEU A 42 -22.36 -20.63 -13.97
C LEU A 42 -22.14 -21.83 -13.05
N LYS A 43 -23.05 -22.03 -12.08
CA LYS A 43 -23.04 -23.19 -11.19
C LYS A 43 -23.10 -24.49 -11.98
N ASP A 44 -24.01 -24.60 -12.93
CA ASP A 44 -24.19 -25.83 -13.72
C ASP A 44 -22.95 -26.15 -14.58
N LEU A 45 -22.30 -25.11 -15.12
CA LEU A 45 -21.07 -25.24 -15.89
C LEU A 45 -19.83 -25.56 -15.04
N THR A 46 -19.90 -25.39 -13.72
CA THR A 46 -18.77 -25.58 -12.79
C THR A 46 -18.96 -26.75 -11.84
N GLN A 47 -20.01 -27.58 -11.98
CA GLN A 47 -20.30 -28.69 -11.05
C GLN A 47 -19.17 -29.73 -10.93
N GLN A 48 -18.39 -29.92 -11.98
CA GLN A 48 -17.28 -30.88 -12.00
C GLN A 48 -16.03 -30.38 -11.27
N GLU A 49 -15.97 -29.09 -10.93
CA GLU A 49 -14.81 -28.48 -10.26
C GLU A 49 -14.62 -28.95 -8.82
N SER A 50 -13.42 -28.68 -8.30
CA SER A 50 -13.05 -28.90 -6.89
C SER A 50 -13.81 -27.98 -5.92
N VAL A 51 -14.28 -26.83 -6.40
CA VAL A 51 -15.09 -25.86 -5.65
C VAL A 51 -16.48 -25.77 -6.28
N VAL A 52 -17.52 -26.03 -5.50
CA VAL A 52 -18.92 -26.00 -5.92
C VAL A 52 -19.49 -24.61 -5.71
N LEU A 53 -20.19 -24.07 -6.71
CA LEU A 53 -20.94 -22.82 -6.58
C LEU A 53 -22.37 -23.09 -6.10
N SER A 54 -22.87 -22.25 -5.21
CA SER A 54 -24.30 -22.13 -4.89
C SER A 54 -24.73 -20.68 -4.96
N CYS A 55 -25.99 -20.43 -5.31
CA CYS A 55 -26.49 -19.09 -5.61
C CYS A 55 -27.64 -18.73 -4.66
N LEU A 56 -27.50 -17.65 -3.91
CA LEU A 56 -28.49 -17.14 -2.97
C LEU A 56 -29.00 -15.77 -3.42
N GLN A 57 -30.29 -15.67 -3.74
CA GLN A 57 -30.88 -14.38 -4.09
C GLN A 57 -31.34 -13.63 -2.83
N LYS A 58 -31.00 -12.34 -2.73
CA LYS A 58 -31.57 -11.37 -1.79
C LYS A 58 -32.18 -10.20 -2.55
N THR A 59 -32.90 -9.32 -1.84
CA THR A 59 -33.60 -8.18 -2.45
C THR A 59 -32.65 -7.01 -2.72
N THR A 60 -31.70 -6.78 -1.82
CA THR A 60 -30.77 -5.65 -1.90
C THR A 60 -29.32 -6.09 -1.67
N TYR A 61 -28.37 -5.28 -2.13
CA TYR A 61 -26.96 -5.51 -1.85
C TYR A 61 -26.66 -5.48 -0.33
N LEU A 62 -27.39 -4.68 0.44
CA LEU A 62 -27.25 -4.62 1.91
C LEU A 62 -27.71 -5.92 2.57
N ASP A 63 -28.77 -6.54 2.06
CA ASP A 63 -29.20 -7.86 2.53
C ASP A 63 -28.17 -8.93 2.18
N CYS A 64 -27.46 -8.81 1.05
CA CYS A 64 -26.31 -9.66 0.74
C CYS A 64 -25.14 -9.42 1.70
N ILE A 65 -24.80 -8.16 2.02
CA ILE A 65 -23.75 -7.83 3.01
C ILE A 65 -24.10 -8.46 4.37
N LYS A 66 -25.35 -8.31 4.83
CA LYS A 66 -25.84 -8.95 6.07
C LYS A 66 -25.78 -10.47 5.98
N ALA A 67 -26.22 -11.06 4.88
CA ALA A 67 -26.17 -12.50 4.66
C ALA A 67 -24.74 -13.03 4.69
N ILE A 68 -23.77 -12.31 4.12
CA ILE A 68 -22.36 -12.66 4.20
C ILE A 68 -21.87 -12.51 5.64
N SER A 69 -22.15 -11.40 6.32
CA SER A 69 -21.79 -11.22 7.73
C SER A 69 -22.36 -12.31 8.65
N ASN A 70 -23.58 -12.78 8.37
CA ASN A 70 -24.27 -13.82 9.14
C ASN A 70 -23.91 -15.25 8.70
N ASN A 71 -22.93 -15.41 7.79
CA ASN A 71 -22.54 -16.70 7.26
C ASN A 71 -23.68 -17.47 6.54
N GLU A 72 -24.61 -16.75 5.90
CA GLU A 72 -25.65 -17.28 5.01
C GLU A 72 -25.19 -17.30 3.53
N ALA A 73 -24.37 -16.32 3.14
CA ALA A 73 -23.69 -16.24 1.85
C ALA A 73 -22.17 -16.10 2.07
N ASP A 74 -21.36 -16.20 1.02
CA ASP A 74 -19.89 -16.11 1.12
C ASP A 74 -19.31 -14.91 0.36
N ALA A 75 -19.89 -14.54 -0.77
CA ALA A 75 -19.34 -13.47 -1.61
C ALA A 75 -20.40 -12.70 -2.42
N ILE A 76 -20.09 -11.45 -2.74
CA ILE A 76 -20.82 -10.59 -3.70
C ILE A 76 -19.85 -9.56 -4.30
N SER A 77 -20.01 -9.20 -5.58
CA SER A 77 -19.29 -8.07 -6.19
C SER A 77 -20.01 -6.75 -5.90
N LEU A 78 -19.29 -5.76 -5.36
CA LEU A 78 -19.81 -4.48 -4.91
C LEU A 78 -19.08 -3.30 -5.55
N ASP A 79 -19.79 -2.20 -5.79
CA ASP A 79 -19.20 -0.89 -6.12
C ASP A 79 -18.41 -0.31 -4.93
N GLY A 80 -17.48 0.62 -5.19
CA GLY A 80 -16.68 1.25 -4.14
C GLY A 80 -17.48 1.86 -3.00
N GLY A 81 -18.64 2.49 -3.27
CA GLY A 81 -19.51 3.00 -2.20
C GLY A 81 -20.11 1.90 -1.32
N GLN A 82 -20.39 0.74 -1.91
CA GLN A 82 -20.94 -0.42 -1.20
C GLN A 82 -19.83 -1.20 -0.47
N VAL A 83 -18.61 -1.23 -1.00
CA VAL A 83 -17.42 -1.77 -0.31
C VAL A 83 -17.14 -0.98 0.97
N PHE A 84 -17.35 0.34 0.96
CA PHE A 84 -17.27 1.17 2.16
C PHE A 84 -18.24 0.67 3.24
N GLU A 85 -19.54 0.57 2.90
CA GLU A 85 -20.58 0.10 3.82
C GLU A 85 -20.31 -1.32 4.33
N ALA A 86 -19.88 -2.22 3.43
CA ALA A 86 -19.57 -3.61 3.76
C ALA A 86 -18.41 -3.75 4.74
N GLY A 87 -17.46 -2.82 4.74
CA GLY A 87 -16.32 -2.83 5.66
C GLY A 87 -16.60 -2.19 7.02
N LEU A 88 -17.72 -1.48 7.19
CA LEU A 88 -18.09 -0.90 8.48
C LEU A 88 -18.53 -1.99 9.48
N ALA A 89 -18.43 -1.67 10.77
CA ALA A 89 -19.07 -2.48 11.80
C ALA A 89 -20.61 -2.42 11.65
N PRO A 90 -21.33 -3.54 11.86
CA PRO A 90 -20.84 -4.82 12.38
C PRO A 90 -20.28 -5.79 11.31
N TYR A 91 -20.38 -5.47 10.01
CA TYR A 91 -20.13 -6.42 8.94
C TYR A 91 -18.64 -6.75 8.72
N LYS A 92 -17.77 -5.74 8.73
CA LYS A 92 -16.30 -5.87 8.61
C LYS A 92 -15.84 -6.78 7.45
N LEU A 93 -16.54 -6.74 6.32
CA LEU A 93 -16.18 -7.52 5.12
C LEU A 93 -14.95 -6.89 4.44
N LYS A 94 -14.14 -7.73 3.81
CA LYS A 94 -12.92 -7.31 3.10
C LYS A 94 -13.03 -7.58 1.59
N PRO A 95 -12.43 -6.73 0.74
CA PRO A 95 -12.30 -7.02 -0.68
C PRO A 95 -11.28 -8.16 -0.90
N VAL A 96 -11.65 -9.17 -1.67
CA VAL A 96 -10.82 -10.38 -1.93
C VAL A 96 -10.41 -10.52 -3.40
N ALA A 97 -11.20 -9.95 -4.32
CA ALA A 97 -10.87 -9.86 -5.73
C ALA A 97 -11.39 -8.54 -6.29
N ALA A 98 -10.63 -7.89 -7.16
CA ALA A 98 -11.00 -6.65 -7.82
C ALA A 98 -11.24 -6.90 -9.31
N GLU A 99 -12.26 -6.26 -9.87
CA GLU A 99 -12.42 -6.18 -11.32
C GLU A 99 -11.26 -5.39 -11.94
N VAL A 100 -10.87 -5.81 -13.13
CA VAL A 100 -9.88 -5.10 -13.96
C VAL A 100 -10.54 -4.67 -15.25
N TYR A 101 -10.25 -3.45 -15.67
CA TYR A 101 -10.76 -2.85 -16.91
C TYR A 101 -9.61 -2.55 -17.86
N GLU A 102 -9.91 -2.54 -19.16
CA GLU A 102 -8.98 -2.11 -20.20
C GLU A 102 -8.94 -0.58 -20.31
N GLN A 103 -7.74 0.00 -20.44
CA GLN A 103 -7.51 1.43 -20.69
C GLN A 103 -6.39 1.61 -21.73
N SER A 104 -6.34 2.80 -22.34
CA SER A 104 -5.25 3.17 -23.25
C SER A 104 -3.90 3.11 -22.52
N GLY A 105 -3.12 2.06 -22.78
CA GLY A 105 -1.81 1.80 -22.15
C GLY A 105 -1.76 0.61 -21.18
N GLY A 106 -2.84 -0.17 -21.02
CA GLY A 106 -2.83 -1.43 -20.27
C GLY A 106 -4.13 -1.72 -19.50
N SER A 107 -4.07 -2.66 -18.56
CA SER A 107 -5.20 -3.02 -17.69
C SER A 107 -5.11 -2.27 -16.35
N THR A 108 -6.23 -1.82 -15.77
CA THR A 108 -6.26 -1.12 -14.47
C THR A 108 -7.40 -1.59 -13.56
N THR A 109 -7.21 -1.43 -12.26
CA THR A 109 -8.19 -1.72 -11.19
C THR A 109 -8.89 -0.45 -10.68
N ASN A 110 -8.94 0.64 -11.45
CA ASN A 110 -9.59 1.89 -11.05
C ASN A 110 -9.95 2.78 -12.25
N TYR A 111 -10.62 3.87 -11.96
CA TYR A 111 -10.85 4.98 -12.87
C TYR A 111 -10.84 6.31 -12.12
N TYR A 112 -10.56 7.39 -12.83
CA TYR A 112 -10.60 8.73 -12.26
C TYR A 112 -12.00 9.33 -12.34
N ALA A 113 -12.50 9.84 -11.21
CA ALA A 113 -13.67 10.69 -11.14
C ALA A 113 -13.27 12.13 -11.49
N VAL A 114 -13.97 12.73 -12.45
CA VAL A 114 -13.66 14.06 -12.98
C VAL A 114 -14.92 14.91 -13.08
N ALA A 115 -14.75 16.23 -13.02
CA ALA A 115 -15.80 17.20 -13.29
C ALA A 115 -15.55 17.84 -14.66
N VAL A 116 -16.41 17.52 -15.63
CA VAL A 116 -16.29 18.00 -17.01
C VAL A 116 -17.14 19.24 -17.21
N VAL A 117 -16.60 20.24 -17.88
CA VAL A 117 -17.27 21.49 -18.26
C VAL A 117 -17.07 21.78 -19.74
N LYS A 118 -17.88 22.67 -20.30
CA LYS A 118 -17.67 23.19 -21.67
C LYS A 118 -16.57 24.24 -21.66
N ARG A 119 -15.68 24.17 -22.65
CA ARG A 119 -14.69 25.21 -22.93
C ARG A 119 -15.40 26.52 -23.29
N GLY A 120 -14.82 27.66 -22.89
CA GLY A 120 -15.40 29.00 -23.10
C GLY A 120 -16.35 29.44 -21.99
N THR A 121 -16.47 28.65 -20.91
CA THR A 121 -16.98 29.12 -19.62
C THR A 121 -15.80 29.49 -18.72
N ASP A 122 -15.95 30.41 -17.77
CA ASP A 122 -14.80 30.91 -16.98
C ASP A 122 -14.79 30.46 -15.50
N PHE A 123 -15.79 29.68 -15.08
CA PHE A 123 -15.98 29.33 -13.67
C PHE A 123 -15.05 28.19 -13.20
N THR A 124 -14.55 28.26 -11.99
CA THR A 124 -13.69 27.20 -11.41
C THR A 124 -14.51 26.32 -10.47
N ILE A 125 -13.85 25.38 -9.78
CA ILE A 125 -14.49 24.63 -8.69
C ILE A 125 -15.07 25.55 -7.60
N ASN A 126 -14.45 26.72 -7.36
CA ASN A 126 -14.88 27.68 -6.34
C ASN A 126 -16.21 28.38 -6.70
N ASP A 127 -16.62 28.30 -7.97
CA ASP A 127 -17.75 29.04 -8.54
C ASP A 127 -18.96 28.12 -8.82
N LEU A 128 -18.94 26.88 -8.31
CA LEU A 128 -19.99 25.88 -8.57
C LEU A 128 -21.33 26.20 -7.88
N LYS A 129 -21.33 27.06 -6.85
CA LYS A 129 -22.55 27.45 -6.14
C LYS A 129 -23.50 28.17 -7.09
N GLY A 130 -24.75 27.72 -7.14
CA GLY A 130 -25.79 28.26 -8.01
C GLY A 130 -25.71 27.79 -9.46
N LYS A 131 -24.71 27.01 -9.86
CA LYS A 131 -24.65 26.36 -11.18
C LYS A 131 -25.64 25.21 -11.29
N THR A 132 -25.82 24.71 -12.50
CA THR A 132 -26.57 23.49 -12.80
C THR A 132 -25.65 22.30 -12.95
N SER A 133 -26.08 21.11 -12.50
CA SER A 133 -25.20 19.93 -12.47
C SER A 133 -25.84 18.67 -13.03
N CYS A 134 -25.01 17.83 -13.67
CA CYS A 134 -25.39 16.54 -14.22
C CYS A 134 -24.65 15.42 -13.49
N HIS A 135 -25.39 14.47 -12.91
CA HIS A 135 -24.86 13.39 -12.09
C HIS A 135 -25.19 12.03 -12.70
N THR A 136 -24.30 11.05 -12.56
CA THR A 136 -24.56 9.69 -13.07
C THR A 136 -25.68 8.97 -12.32
N GLY A 137 -25.91 9.34 -11.05
CA GLY A 137 -26.99 8.85 -10.20
C GLY A 137 -26.67 8.94 -8.71
N LEU A 138 -27.72 8.96 -7.89
CA LEU A 138 -27.62 9.05 -6.42
C LEU A 138 -26.86 7.85 -5.85
N GLY A 139 -25.84 8.14 -5.02
CA GLY A 139 -25.01 7.14 -4.34
C GLY A 139 -23.90 6.52 -5.21
N ARG A 140 -23.74 6.95 -6.47
CA ARG A 140 -22.66 6.45 -7.34
C ARG A 140 -21.34 7.15 -7.05
N SER A 141 -20.25 6.41 -7.11
CA SER A 141 -18.87 6.85 -6.89
C SER A 141 -18.52 8.20 -7.54
N ALA A 142 -18.30 8.25 -8.86
CA ALA A 142 -17.87 9.47 -9.55
C ALA A 142 -18.99 10.49 -9.80
N GLY A 143 -20.26 10.07 -9.77
CA GLY A 143 -21.38 10.96 -10.06
C GLY A 143 -22.02 11.59 -8.83
N TRP A 144 -21.77 11.08 -7.63
CA TRP A 144 -22.39 11.57 -6.39
C TRP A 144 -21.42 11.55 -5.22
N ASN A 145 -20.89 10.39 -4.84
CA ASN A 145 -20.14 10.25 -3.59
C ASN A 145 -18.89 11.14 -3.57
N ILE A 146 -18.08 11.08 -4.63
CA ILE A 146 -16.89 11.91 -4.78
C ILE A 146 -17.22 13.39 -4.89
N PRO A 147 -18.04 13.85 -5.85
CA PRO A 147 -18.25 15.29 -6.01
C PRO A 147 -18.91 15.93 -4.80
N ILE A 148 -19.90 15.29 -4.18
CA ILE A 148 -20.56 15.86 -3.01
C ILE A 148 -19.65 15.78 -1.78
N GLY A 149 -18.94 14.66 -1.57
CA GLY A 149 -17.99 14.50 -0.47
C GLY A 149 -16.85 15.52 -0.52
N VAL A 150 -16.29 15.79 -1.71
CA VAL A 150 -15.26 16.82 -1.93
C VAL A 150 -15.78 18.22 -1.60
N LEU A 151 -16.97 18.58 -2.09
CA LEU A 151 -17.57 19.90 -1.83
C LEU A 151 -17.93 20.10 -0.35
N LEU A 152 -18.30 19.04 0.36
CA LEU A 152 -18.49 19.08 1.82
C LEU A 152 -17.18 19.27 2.56
N ASN A 153 -16.14 18.50 2.20
CA ASN A 153 -14.85 18.53 2.89
C ASN A 153 -14.17 19.90 2.74
N ARG A 154 -14.32 20.53 1.58
CA ARG A 154 -13.85 21.90 1.32
C ARG A 154 -14.67 22.99 2.01
N GLY A 155 -15.83 22.65 2.56
CA GLY A 155 -16.76 23.61 3.16
C GLY A 155 -17.59 24.42 2.17
N ASP A 156 -17.57 24.06 0.88
CA ASP A 156 -18.35 24.71 -0.18
C ASP A 156 -19.86 24.45 0.03
N ILE A 157 -20.21 23.20 0.37
CA ILE A 157 -21.54 22.81 0.84
C ILE A 157 -21.54 22.81 2.37
N LYS A 158 -22.37 23.66 2.97
CA LYS A 158 -22.59 23.66 4.42
C LYS A 158 -23.72 22.69 4.76
N TRP A 159 -23.38 21.61 5.46
CA TRP A 159 -24.33 20.61 5.92
C TRP A 159 -23.92 20.09 7.29
N ASP A 160 -24.79 20.23 8.29
CA ASP A 160 -24.47 19.95 9.69
C ASP A 160 -24.73 18.49 10.11
N GLY A 161 -25.04 17.63 9.14
CA GLY A 161 -25.28 16.20 9.35
C GLY A 161 -26.75 15.83 9.19
N LYS A 162 -27.03 14.53 9.26
CA LYS A 162 -28.35 13.96 8.93
C LYS A 162 -29.47 14.43 9.85
N ASP A 163 -29.13 14.79 11.08
CA ASP A 163 -30.08 15.34 12.06
C ASP A 163 -30.60 16.73 11.68
N SER A 164 -29.82 17.49 10.89
CA SER A 164 -30.20 18.83 10.45
C SER A 164 -31.07 18.82 9.19
N ALA A 165 -30.65 18.07 8.17
CA ALA A 165 -31.31 17.96 6.87
C ALA A 165 -30.77 16.73 6.11
N SER A 166 -31.48 16.28 5.07
CA SER A 166 -30.91 15.30 4.16
C SER A 166 -29.74 15.90 3.36
N ILE A 167 -28.77 15.07 2.97
CA ILE A 167 -27.67 15.53 2.12
C ILE A 167 -28.19 15.99 0.76
N GLU A 168 -29.22 15.33 0.24
CA GLU A 168 -29.93 15.70 -0.98
C GLU A 168 -30.45 17.13 -0.91
N GLN A 169 -31.03 17.54 0.23
CA GLN A 169 -31.52 18.90 0.45
C GLN A 169 -30.39 19.93 0.48
N ALA A 170 -29.26 19.62 1.13
CA ALA A 170 -28.09 20.50 1.13
C ALA A 170 -27.53 20.71 -0.29
N VAL A 171 -27.45 19.64 -1.09
CA VAL A 171 -27.04 19.70 -2.49
C VAL A 171 -28.05 20.49 -3.34
N ALA A 172 -29.35 20.30 -3.10
CA ALA A 172 -30.42 21.04 -3.77
C ALA A 172 -30.43 22.55 -3.44
N ASN A 173 -29.85 22.94 -2.31
CA ASN A 173 -29.64 24.34 -1.94
C ASN A 173 -28.37 24.93 -2.54
N PHE A 174 -27.36 24.10 -2.81
CA PHE A 174 -26.09 24.51 -3.40
C PHE A 174 -26.20 24.74 -4.92
N PHE A 175 -26.77 23.78 -5.66
CA PHE A 175 -27.00 23.91 -7.11
C PHE A 175 -28.36 24.54 -7.39
N SER A 176 -28.47 25.34 -8.46
CA SER A 176 -29.76 25.96 -8.83
C SER A 176 -30.77 24.95 -9.38
N ALA A 177 -30.28 23.94 -10.10
CA ALA A 177 -31.04 22.80 -10.61
C ALA A 177 -30.08 21.68 -11.03
N SER A 178 -30.47 20.42 -10.86
CA SER A 178 -29.63 19.28 -11.23
C SER A 178 -30.40 18.19 -11.95
N CYS A 179 -29.66 17.25 -12.54
CA CYS A 179 -30.15 15.92 -12.84
C CYS A 179 -29.40 14.88 -12.01
N VAL A 180 -30.10 14.27 -11.05
CA VAL A 180 -29.60 13.22 -10.15
C VAL A 180 -30.52 12.00 -10.22
N PRO A 181 -30.27 11.08 -11.17
CA PRO A 181 -31.06 9.86 -11.32
C PRO A 181 -31.12 9.04 -10.03
N GLY A 182 -32.33 8.71 -9.58
CA GLY A 182 -32.61 8.00 -8.34
C GLY A 182 -32.94 8.89 -7.14
N ALA A 183 -32.84 10.21 -7.26
CA ALA A 183 -33.39 11.12 -6.26
C ALA A 183 -34.93 11.10 -6.30
N THR A 184 -35.55 10.98 -5.13
CA THR A 184 -37.02 10.91 -4.98
C THR A 184 -37.60 12.03 -4.14
N ILE A 185 -36.78 12.65 -3.29
CA ILE A 185 -37.21 13.62 -2.28
C ILE A 185 -37.17 15.04 -2.85
N GLU A 186 -36.03 15.44 -3.42
CA GLU A 186 -35.76 16.82 -3.83
C GLU A 186 -36.03 17.08 -5.31
N GLN A 187 -37.09 17.85 -5.61
CA GLN A 187 -37.49 18.15 -7.00
C GLN A 187 -36.42 18.92 -7.79
N LYS A 188 -35.64 19.79 -7.13
CA LYS A 188 -34.52 20.50 -7.76
C LYS A 188 -33.46 19.55 -8.31
N LEU A 189 -33.24 18.41 -7.66
CA LEU A 189 -32.29 17.40 -8.10
C LEU A 189 -32.75 16.65 -9.35
N CYS A 190 -34.04 16.70 -9.67
CA CYS A 190 -34.63 16.03 -10.83
C CYS A 190 -35.00 16.99 -11.97
N ARG A 191 -34.83 18.30 -11.77
CA ARG A 191 -35.35 19.35 -12.64
C ARG A 191 -34.76 19.29 -14.05
N GLN A 192 -33.45 19.05 -14.15
CA GLN A 192 -32.71 19.02 -15.41
C GLN A 192 -32.74 17.65 -16.11
N CYS A 193 -33.29 16.62 -15.47
CA CYS A 193 -33.35 15.30 -16.09
C CYS A 193 -34.32 15.26 -17.29
N LYS A 194 -33.99 14.43 -18.28
CA LYS A 194 -34.80 14.21 -19.49
C LYS A 194 -35.69 12.98 -19.32
N GLY A 195 -36.94 13.05 -19.74
CA GLY A 195 -37.91 11.94 -19.70
C GLY A 195 -39.28 12.38 -19.19
N ASP A 196 -40.26 11.48 -19.29
CA ASP A 196 -41.66 11.72 -18.89
C ASP A 196 -41.82 11.77 -17.37
N ALA A 197 -42.91 12.36 -16.86
CA ALA A 197 -43.13 12.59 -15.43
C ALA A 197 -42.93 11.33 -14.53
N LYS A 198 -43.19 10.11 -15.04
CA LYS A 198 -42.94 8.85 -14.30
C LYS A 198 -41.48 8.38 -14.29
N ASN A 199 -40.69 8.71 -15.32
CA ASN A 199 -39.34 8.18 -15.53
C ASN A 199 -38.24 9.25 -15.55
N LYS A 200 -38.60 10.54 -15.47
CA LYS A 200 -37.71 11.69 -15.62
C LYS A 200 -36.47 11.58 -14.74
N CYS A 201 -36.62 11.17 -13.49
CA CYS A 201 -35.51 11.03 -12.53
C CYS A 201 -35.17 9.57 -12.21
N SER A 202 -35.61 8.61 -13.02
CA SER A 202 -35.37 7.19 -12.78
C SER A 202 -33.88 6.85 -12.91
N ARG A 203 -33.41 5.84 -12.16
CA ARG A 203 -32.07 5.24 -12.34
C ARG A 203 -31.86 4.62 -13.73
N LYS A 204 -32.93 4.45 -14.51
CA LYS A 204 -32.91 4.01 -15.90
C LYS A 204 -33.21 5.15 -16.89
N GLY A 205 -33.23 6.39 -16.42
CA GLY A 205 -33.55 7.56 -17.23
C GLY A 205 -32.47 7.86 -18.28
N PRO A 206 -32.80 8.59 -19.36
CA PRO A 206 -31.87 8.96 -20.44
C PRO A 206 -30.59 9.66 -20.00
N TYR A 207 -30.63 10.42 -18.90
CA TYR A 207 -29.47 11.12 -18.34
C TYR A 207 -28.77 10.33 -17.21
N SER A 208 -29.09 9.05 -17.02
CA SER A 208 -28.41 8.20 -16.05
C SER A 208 -27.14 7.55 -16.60
N GLY A 209 -26.21 7.26 -15.70
CA GLY A 209 -24.90 6.73 -16.06
C GLY A 209 -23.94 7.78 -16.60
N TYR A 210 -22.74 7.32 -16.96
CA TYR A 210 -21.65 8.18 -17.43
C TYR A 210 -22.03 8.92 -18.71
N SER A 211 -22.45 8.18 -19.75
CA SER A 211 -22.92 8.76 -21.01
C SER A 211 -24.12 9.70 -20.81
N GLY A 212 -25.11 9.30 -20.01
CA GLY A 212 -26.30 10.12 -19.77
C GLY A 212 -25.98 11.45 -19.09
N ALA A 213 -25.11 11.45 -18.07
CA ALA A 213 -24.68 12.67 -17.40
C ALA A 213 -23.86 13.59 -18.33
N PHE A 214 -23.03 13.02 -19.21
CA PHE A 214 -22.33 13.80 -20.23
C PHE A 214 -23.29 14.37 -21.29
N HIS A 215 -24.30 13.61 -21.73
CA HIS A 215 -25.34 14.12 -22.62
C HIS A 215 -26.14 15.26 -21.97
N CYS A 216 -26.43 15.19 -20.68
CA CYS A 216 -27.03 16.29 -19.93
C CYS A 216 -26.21 17.59 -20.03
N LEU A 217 -24.88 17.51 -19.93
CA LEU A 217 -23.98 18.65 -20.17
C LEU A 217 -23.98 19.07 -21.64
N LYS A 218 -23.86 18.12 -22.58
CA LYS A 218 -23.85 18.38 -24.03
C LYS A 218 -25.12 19.15 -24.46
N ASP A 219 -26.29 18.69 -24.02
CA ASP A 219 -27.61 19.28 -24.27
C ASP A 219 -27.82 20.64 -23.55
N GLY A 220 -26.83 21.13 -22.79
CA GLY A 220 -26.90 22.42 -22.09
C GLY A 220 -27.87 22.41 -20.91
N LYS A 221 -28.12 21.24 -20.32
CA LYS A 221 -28.97 21.08 -19.13
C LYS A 221 -28.16 21.08 -17.83
N GLY A 222 -26.84 21.04 -17.89
CA GLY A 222 -25.96 21.30 -16.77
C GLY A 222 -24.75 22.12 -17.21
N ASP A 223 -24.18 22.88 -16.29
CA ASP A 223 -22.92 23.59 -16.46
C ASP A 223 -21.72 22.65 -16.25
N VAL A 224 -21.90 21.66 -15.37
CA VAL A 224 -20.89 20.64 -15.02
C VAL A 224 -21.49 19.23 -15.08
N ALA A 225 -20.72 18.26 -15.58
CA ALA A 225 -21.03 16.84 -15.47
C ALA A 225 -19.99 16.10 -14.62
N PHE A 226 -20.45 15.35 -13.63
CA PHE A 226 -19.61 14.52 -12.78
C PHE A 226 -19.57 13.08 -13.32
N VAL A 227 -18.46 12.69 -13.92
CA VAL A 227 -18.31 11.46 -14.70
C VAL A 227 -16.91 10.83 -14.52
N LYS A 228 -16.62 9.73 -15.23
CA LYS A 228 -15.26 9.15 -15.28
C LYS A 228 -14.45 9.77 -16.42
N HIS A 229 -13.13 9.78 -16.30
CA HIS A 229 -12.20 10.37 -17.28
C HIS A 229 -12.40 9.89 -18.74
N THR A 230 -12.76 8.63 -18.98
CA THR A 230 -12.97 8.12 -20.35
C THR A 230 -14.27 8.61 -21.01
N THR A 231 -15.18 9.22 -20.25
CA THR A 231 -16.55 9.49 -20.72
C THR A 231 -16.59 10.41 -21.94
N VAL A 232 -15.76 11.46 -21.98
CA VAL A 232 -15.71 12.38 -23.13
C VAL A 232 -15.19 11.64 -24.37
N ALA A 233 -14.12 10.85 -24.22
CA ALA A 233 -13.55 10.06 -25.32
C ALA A 233 -14.53 9.02 -25.87
N GLU A 234 -15.32 8.37 -25.00
CA GLU A 234 -16.30 7.35 -25.37
C GLU A 234 -17.53 7.94 -26.11
N ASN A 235 -17.91 9.19 -25.84
CA ASN A 235 -19.17 9.76 -26.34
C ASN A 235 -19.00 10.93 -27.33
N ALA A 236 -17.82 11.54 -27.38
CA ALA A 236 -17.51 12.66 -28.26
C ALA A 236 -15.99 12.75 -28.57
N PRO A 237 -15.38 11.71 -29.15
CA PRO A 237 -13.93 11.67 -29.42
C PRO A 237 -13.48 12.83 -30.32
N ASP A 238 -14.28 13.20 -31.32
CA ASP A 238 -13.96 14.26 -32.29
C ASP A 238 -14.24 15.69 -31.76
N GLU A 239 -14.83 15.80 -30.57
CA GLU A 239 -15.20 17.09 -29.97
C GLU A 239 -14.55 17.30 -28.60
N LYS A 240 -13.52 16.51 -28.25
CA LYS A 240 -12.81 16.60 -26.96
C LYS A 240 -12.37 18.02 -26.62
N ASP A 241 -11.88 18.77 -27.61
CA ASP A 241 -11.39 20.14 -27.45
C ASP A 241 -12.48 21.16 -27.07
N LYS A 242 -13.76 20.77 -27.12
CA LYS A 242 -14.88 21.61 -26.66
C LYS A 242 -15.13 21.46 -25.15
N TYR A 243 -14.38 20.59 -24.47
CA TYR A 243 -14.56 20.28 -23.06
C TYR A 243 -13.25 20.41 -22.27
N GLU A 244 -13.38 20.67 -20.98
CA GLU A 244 -12.27 20.82 -20.04
C GLU A 244 -12.62 20.15 -18.71
N LEU A 245 -11.60 19.91 -17.88
CA LEU A 245 -11.73 19.39 -16.53
C LEU A 245 -11.61 20.53 -15.51
N LEU A 246 -12.45 20.51 -14.48
CA LEU A 246 -12.25 21.34 -13.28
C LEU A 246 -11.36 20.61 -12.29
N CYS A 247 -10.24 21.22 -11.92
CA CYS A 247 -9.26 20.65 -11.00
C CYS A 247 -9.50 21.13 -9.56
N LEU A 248 -9.05 20.35 -8.58
CA LEU A 248 -9.24 20.67 -7.15
C LEU A 248 -8.44 21.89 -6.69
N ASP A 249 -7.35 22.21 -7.39
CA ASP A 249 -6.48 23.37 -7.15
C ASP A 249 -7.07 24.69 -7.69
N GLY A 250 -8.28 24.66 -8.24
CA GLY A 250 -8.93 25.84 -8.82
C GLY A 250 -8.57 26.08 -10.29
N THR A 251 -7.70 25.27 -10.89
CA THR A 251 -7.34 25.37 -12.30
C THR A 251 -8.29 24.58 -13.20
N ARG A 252 -8.09 24.74 -14.51
CA ARG A 252 -8.74 23.94 -15.55
C ARG A 252 -7.68 23.28 -16.41
N GLN A 253 -7.96 22.07 -16.87
CA GLN A 253 -7.03 21.30 -17.70
C GLN A 253 -7.75 20.63 -18.87
N PRO A 254 -7.06 20.33 -19.98
CA PRO A 254 -7.61 19.53 -21.07
C PRO A 254 -8.09 18.16 -20.58
N VAL A 255 -9.11 17.59 -21.25
CA VAL A 255 -9.70 16.29 -20.88
C VAL A 255 -8.71 15.12 -20.84
N ASP A 256 -7.66 15.18 -21.65
CA ASP A 256 -6.63 14.14 -21.68
C ASP A 256 -5.62 14.27 -20.51
N ASN A 257 -5.57 15.41 -19.81
CA ASN A 257 -4.71 15.61 -18.64
C ASN A 257 -5.39 15.18 -17.30
N TYR A 258 -6.30 14.22 -17.37
CA TYR A 258 -7.07 13.74 -16.22
C TYR A 258 -6.20 13.13 -15.11
N LYS A 259 -4.97 12.68 -15.40
CA LYS A 259 -4.05 12.14 -14.39
C LYS A 259 -3.48 13.22 -13.47
N ALA A 260 -3.41 14.47 -13.93
CA ALA A 260 -3.04 15.62 -13.10
C ALA A 260 -4.26 16.39 -12.59
N CYS A 261 -5.44 16.18 -13.19
CA CYS A 261 -6.67 16.89 -12.86
C CYS A 261 -7.85 15.93 -12.70
N TYR A 262 -8.03 15.44 -11.48
CA TYR A 262 -9.14 14.58 -11.07
C TYR A 262 -9.59 14.93 -9.65
N TRP A 263 -10.79 14.49 -9.28
CA TRP A 263 -11.34 14.75 -7.93
C TRP A 263 -11.09 13.60 -6.97
N ALA A 264 -11.12 12.37 -7.48
CA ALA A 264 -10.64 11.21 -6.75
C ALA A 264 -10.33 10.08 -7.73
N ARG A 265 -9.43 9.19 -7.30
CA ARG A 265 -9.30 7.87 -7.92
C ARG A 265 -10.34 6.95 -7.28
N VAL A 266 -11.14 6.30 -8.11
CA VAL A 266 -12.18 5.38 -7.67
C VAL A 266 -11.74 3.95 -7.99
N PRO A 267 -11.61 3.05 -7.00
CA PRO A 267 -11.25 1.68 -7.27
C PRO A 267 -12.36 0.96 -8.04
N ALA A 268 -11.98 -0.10 -8.74
CA ALA A 268 -12.90 -1.00 -9.40
C ALA A 268 -13.85 -1.66 -8.41
N HIS A 269 -14.94 -2.23 -8.93
CA HIS A 269 -15.79 -3.08 -8.13
C HIS A 269 -14.98 -4.25 -7.55
N ALA A 270 -15.32 -4.67 -6.35
CA ALA A 270 -14.62 -5.74 -5.67
C ALA A 270 -15.59 -6.80 -5.17
N VAL A 271 -15.19 -8.05 -5.32
CA VAL A 271 -15.77 -9.16 -4.57
C VAL A 271 -15.39 -8.97 -3.12
N VAL A 272 -16.39 -8.87 -2.25
CA VAL A 272 -16.19 -8.82 -0.79
C VAL A 272 -16.55 -10.16 -0.16
N ALA A 273 -15.84 -10.51 0.91
CA ALA A 273 -16.08 -11.69 1.70
C ALA A 273 -15.78 -11.43 3.19
N ARG A 274 -16.10 -12.40 4.04
CA ARG A 274 -15.60 -12.40 5.43
C ARG A 274 -14.08 -12.63 5.43
N ASP A 275 -13.43 -12.11 6.46
CA ASP A 275 -12.02 -12.39 6.75
C ASP A 275 -11.90 -13.77 7.42
N ASP A 276 -12.22 -14.83 6.68
CA ASP A 276 -12.21 -16.22 7.14
C ASP A 276 -11.52 -17.16 6.14
N SER A 277 -11.48 -18.46 6.43
CA SER A 277 -10.79 -19.45 5.61
C SER A 277 -11.36 -19.64 4.21
N LYS A 278 -12.53 -19.06 3.87
CA LYS A 278 -13.12 -19.22 2.52
C LYS A 278 -12.54 -18.28 1.47
N VAL A 279 -11.69 -17.32 1.85
CA VAL A 279 -11.07 -16.39 0.88
C VAL A 279 -10.30 -17.14 -0.21
N ASP A 280 -9.57 -18.20 0.16
CA ASP A 280 -8.85 -19.05 -0.80
C ASP A 280 -9.81 -19.83 -1.71
N ASP A 281 -10.89 -20.38 -1.18
CA ASP A 281 -11.90 -21.10 -1.96
C ASP A 281 -12.58 -20.18 -2.99
N ILE A 282 -12.92 -18.96 -2.57
CA ILE A 282 -13.50 -17.93 -3.43
C ILE A 282 -12.52 -17.59 -4.55
N TRP A 283 -11.24 -17.32 -4.23
CA TRP A 283 -10.25 -17.00 -5.25
C TRP A 283 -10.00 -18.18 -6.21
N ASN A 284 -9.88 -19.40 -5.69
CA ASN A 284 -9.69 -20.60 -6.50
C ASN A 284 -10.86 -20.83 -7.46
N PHE A 285 -12.09 -20.62 -6.99
CA PHE A 285 -13.28 -20.65 -7.85
C PHE A 285 -13.23 -19.57 -8.92
N LEU A 286 -12.99 -18.31 -8.55
CA LEU A 286 -12.98 -17.18 -9.47
C LEU A 286 -11.87 -17.29 -10.52
N SER A 287 -10.67 -17.73 -10.11
CA SER A 287 -9.53 -17.98 -11.01
C SER A 287 -9.86 -18.99 -12.09
N LYS A 288 -10.50 -20.10 -11.71
CA LYS A 288 -10.92 -21.14 -12.67
C LYS A 288 -12.08 -20.67 -13.56
N ALA A 289 -13.04 -19.95 -12.97
CA ALA A 289 -14.19 -19.43 -13.71
C ALA A 289 -13.75 -18.43 -14.79
N GLN A 290 -12.80 -17.53 -14.49
CA GLN A 290 -12.29 -16.58 -15.48
C GLN A 290 -11.37 -17.24 -16.53
N GLU A 291 -10.64 -18.30 -16.18
CA GLU A 291 -9.86 -19.08 -17.16
C GLU A 291 -10.77 -19.74 -18.21
N LYS A 292 -11.90 -20.30 -17.78
CA LYS A 292 -12.83 -21.04 -18.67
C LYS A 292 -13.84 -20.16 -19.39
N PHE A 293 -14.28 -19.07 -18.77
CA PHE A 293 -15.41 -18.25 -19.21
C PHE A 293 -15.10 -16.75 -19.29
N GLY A 294 -13.83 -16.36 -19.13
CA GLY A 294 -13.38 -14.98 -19.25
C GLY A 294 -13.34 -14.48 -20.69
N VAL A 295 -12.74 -13.31 -20.89
CA VAL A 295 -12.60 -12.69 -22.21
C VAL A 295 -11.77 -13.57 -23.15
N GLY A 296 -12.17 -13.69 -24.42
CA GLY A 296 -11.46 -14.46 -25.43
C GLY A 296 -11.75 -15.96 -25.43
N THR A 297 -12.69 -16.43 -24.61
CA THR A 297 -13.12 -17.84 -24.59
C THR A 297 -14.19 -18.12 -25.65
N SER A 298 -14.21 -19.33 -26.20
CA SER A 298 -15.10 -19.74 -27.30
C SER A 298 -16.44 -20.35 -26.83
N GLY A 299 -16.76 -20.23 -25.53
CA GLY A 299 -17.95 -20.81 -24.92
C GLY A 299 -19.22 -19.99 -25.16
N SER A 300 -20.39 -20.61 -24.97
CA SER A 300 -21.68 -19.90 -25.00
C SER A 300 -21.92 -19.04 -23.75
N PHE A 301 -21.29 -19.41 -22.62
CA PHE A 301 -21.34 -18.66 -21.37
C PHE A 301 -20.13 -17.74 -21.22
N HIS A 302 -20.41 -16.48 -20.86
CA HIS A 302 -19.40 -15.45 -20.62
C HIS A 302 -19.54 -14.92 -19.20
N LEU A 303 -18.47 -15.00 -18.42
CA LEU A 303 -18.40 -14.49 -17.05
C LEU A 303 -18.54 -12.97 -17.05
N PHE A 304 -17.76 -12.31 -17.91
CA PHE A 304 -17.89 -10.88 -18.25
C PHE A 304 -18.65 -10.77 -19.57
N GLY A 305 -19.79 -10.09 -19.58
CA GLY A 305 -20.66 -10.05 -20.77
C GLY A 305 -20.06 -9.22 -21.90
N PRO A 306 -20.39 -9.50 -23.19
CA PRO A 306 -19.91 -8.67 -24.28
C PRO A 306 -20.44 -7.23 -24.11
N PRO A 307 -19.60 -6.20 -24.29
CA PRO A 307 -20.05 -4.82 -24.23
C PRO A 307 -21.14 -4.58 -25.29
N GLY A 308 -22.24 -3.92 -24.90
CA GLY A 308 -23.28 -3.48 -25.84
C GLY A 308 -24.63 -4.20 -25.81
N LYS A 309 -24.93 -5.02 -24.79
CA LYS A 309 -26.32 -5.51 -24.58
C LYS A 309 -27.30 -4.32 -24.53
N LYS A 310 -28.35 -4.35 -25.36
CA LYS A 310 -29.29 -3.22 -25.49
C LYS A 310 -30.28 -3.13 -24.33
N ASP A 311 -30.62 -4.25 -23.69
CA ASP A 311 -31.51 -4.27 -22.53
C ASP A 311 -30.72 -3.92 -21.25
N PRO A 312 -31.02 -2.79 -20.57
CA PRO A 312 -30.37 -2.41 -19.32
C PRO A 312 -30.58 -3.42 -18.17
N SER A 313 -31.63 -4.26 -18.23
CA SER A 313 -31.91 -5.26 -17.19
C SER A 313 -31.01 -6.49 -17.25
N LEU A 314 -30.25 -6.66 -18.34
CA LEU A 314 -29.32 -7.77 -18.57
C LEU A 314 -27.86 -7.34 -18.54
N LYS A 315 -27.58 -6.10 -18.10
CA LYS A 315 -26.24 -5.54 -17.95
C LYS A 315 -25.67 -5.78 -16.57
N ASP A 316 -24.35 -5.91 -16.51
CA ASP A 316 -23.55 -5.93 -15.27
C ASP A 316 -24.07 -6.96 -14.23
N LEU A 317 -24.42 -8.17 -14.71
CA LEU A 317 -24.89 -9.28 -13.88
C LEU A 317 -23.69 -10.05 -13.30
N LEU A 318 -23.61 -10.21 -11.97
CA LEU A 318 -22.50 -10.76 -11.18
C LEU A 318 -21.24 -9.87 -11.17
N PHE A 319 -20.80 -9.48 -12.36
CA PHE A 319 -19.65 -8.61 -12.61
C PHE A 319 -20.03 -7.61 -13.69
N LYS A 320 -19.30 -6.51 -13.77
CA LYS A 320 -19.48 -5.57 -14.88
C LYS A 320 -19.15 -6.22 -16.22
N ASP A 321 -19.93 -5.89 -17.24
CA ASP A 321 -19.69 -6.37 -18.62
C ASP A 321 -18.39 -5.78 -19.21
N SER A 322 -17.89 -4.68 -18.62
CA SER A 322 -16.62 -4.06 -19.01
C SER A 322 -15.38 -4.66 -18.33
N ALA A 323 -15.57 -5.57 -17.37
CA ALA A 323 -14.44 -6.24 -16.73
C ALA A 323 -13.78 -7.21 -17.73
N ILE A 324 -12.44 -7.24 -17.73
CA ILE A 324 -11.67 -8.15 -18.59
C ILE A 324 -11.06 -9.30 -17.81
N GLN A 325 -10.82 -9.13 -16.51
CA GLN A 325 -10.29 -10.13 -15.59
C GLN A 325 -10.63 -9.77 -14.14
N LEU A 326 -10.39 -10.70 -13.21
CA LEU A 326 -10.40 -10.46 -11.77
C LEU A 326 -8.98 -10.61 -11.23
N LYS A 327 -8.52 -9.64 -10.44
CA LYS A 327 -7.22 -9.65 -9.79
C LYS A 327 -7.38 -9.94 -8.29
N ARG A 328 -6.60 -10.88 -7.75
CA ARG A 328 -6.60 -11.18 -6.32
C ARG A 328 -6.17 -9.95 -5.52
N VAL A 329 -6.92 -9.64 -4.47
CA VAL A 329 -6.58 -8.56 -3.55
C VAL A 329 -5.69 -9.15 -2.43
N PRO A 330 -4.57 -8.49 -2.06
CA PRO A 330 -3.70 -8.95 -0.97
C PRO A 330 -4.44 -9.05 0.37
N ALA A 331 -4.08 -10.02 1.21
CA ALA A 331 -4.82 -10.35 2.44
C ALA A 331 -4.90 -9.22 3.47
N LEU A 332 -3.87 -8.37 3.53
CA LEU A 332 -3.81 -7.23 4.45
C LEU A 332 -4.72 -6.06 4.01
N MET A 333 -5.28 -6.10 2.80
CA MET A 333 -6.18 -5.06 2.29
C MET A 333 -7.52 -5.09 3.05
N ASP A 334 -7.91 -3.95 3.61
CA ASP A 334 -9.28 -3.73 4.10
C ASP A 334 -10.05 -2.77 3.18
N SER A 335 -11.30 -2.48 3.51
CA SER A 335 -12.12 -1.55 2.72
C SER A 335 -11.50 -0.16 2.64
N GLN A 336 -10.89 0.35 3.71
CA GLN A 336 -10.32 1.70 3.73
C GLN A 336 -9.07 1.80 2.85
N LEU A 337 -8.14 0.86 2.95
CA LEU A 337 -6.96 0.79 2.08
C LEU A 337 -7.36 0.55 0.62
N TYR A 338 -8.38 -0.27 0.38
CA TYR A 338 -8.87 -0.53 -0.98
C TYR A 338 -9.49 0.71 -1.60
N LEU A 339 -10.24 1.48 -0.83
CA LEU A 339 -10.87 2.72 -1.29
C LEU A 339 -9.87 3.86 -1.44
N GLY A 340 -8.83 3.90 -0.61
CA GLY A 340 -7.88 4.99 -0.54
C GLY A 340 -8.44 6.18 0.27
N LEU A 341 -7.54 7.02 0.76
CA LEU A 341 -7.86 8.10 1.70
C LEU A 341 -8.91 9.06 1.13
N ASP A 342 -8.69 9.61 -0.08
CA ASP A 342 -9.57 10.62 -0.66
C ASP A 342 -11.01 10.13 -0.83
N TYR A 343 -11.18 8.92 -1.38
CA TYR A 343 -12.48 8.32 -1.59
C TYR A 343 -13.17 7.99 -0.26
N TYR A 344 -12.43 7.41 0.67
CA TYR A 344 -12.94 7.04 1.99
C TYR A 344 -13.38 8.27 2.79
N SER A 345 -12.55 9.31 2.83
CA SER A 345 -12.87 10.59 3.48
C SER A 345 -14.05 11.29 2.83
N ALA A 346 -14.16 11.27 1.48
CA ALA A 346 -15.33 11.82 0.78
C ALA A 346 -16.63 11.13 1.20
N ILE A 347 -16.65 9.80 1.34
CA ILE A 347 -17.84 9.08 1.82
C ILE A 347 -18.12 9.36 3.29
N GLN A 348 -17.09 9.40 4.15
CA GLN A 348 -17.29 9.73 5.56
C GLN A 348 -17.95 11.10 5.75
N SER A 349 -17.56 12.10 4.95
CA SER A 349 -18.18 13.42 4.96
C SER A 349 -19.68 13.39 4.63
N LEU A 350 -20.15 12.41 3.85
CA LEU A 350 -21.58 12.21 3.54
C LEU A 350 -22.35 11.53 4.67
N GLN A 351 -21.68 10.85 5.59
CA GLN A 351 -22.34 10.12 6.69
C GLN A 351 -22.46 10.95 7.97
N LYS A 352 -21.46 11.81 8.23
CA LYS A 352 -21.40 12.85 9.29
C LYS A 352 -22.11 12.52 10.61
N ASP A 353 -21.55 11.57 11.37
CA ASP A 353 -21.56 11.66 12.83
C ASP A 353 -20.34 12.49 13.26
N GLN A 354 -20.60 13.70 13.75
CA GLN A 354 -19.65 14.69 14.30
C GLN A 354 -18.14 14.37 14.20
N LEU A 355 -17.55 14.52 13.01
CA LEU A 355 -16.12 14.75 12.89
C LEU A 355 -15.89 16.27 12.93
N ASN A 356 -15.41 16.77 14.07
CA ASN A 356 -14.84 18.11 14.21
C ASN A 356 -13.60 18.24 13.32
N THR A 357 -13.77 18.42 12.02
CA THR A 357 -12.72 18.60 11.02
C THR A 357 -11.83 19.79 11.36
N ASN A 358 -12.42 20.89 11.84
CA ASN A 358 -11.70 22.12 12.21
C ASN A 358 -10.72 21.97 13.39
N ARG A 359 -10.80 20.90 14.21
CA ARG A 359 -9.85 20.64 15.31
C ARG A 359 -8.70 19.71 14.91
N ARG A 360 -8.81 19.01 13.77
CA ARG A 360 -7.86 17.98 13.32
C ARG A 360 -6.79 18.49 12.36
N GLU A 361 -6.98 19.65 11.75
CA GLU A 361 -6.08 20.09 10.67
C GLU A 361 -4.75 20.68 11.16
N ASN A 362 -4.71 21.32 12.33
CA ASN A 362 -3.52 22.08 12.77
C ASN A 362 -2.48 21.27 13.56
N LYS A 363 -2.79 20.04 13.96
CA LYS A 363 -1.89 19.20 14.76
C LYS A 363 -1.30 18.08 13.92
N THR A 364 -0.06 17.68 14.23
CA THR A 364 0.56 16.52 13.59
C THR A 364 0.46 15.31 14.50
N ARG A 365 -0.13 14.23 13.99
CA ARG A 365 -0.21 12.96 14.70
C ARG A 365 1.03 12.12 14.43
N TRP A 366 1.92 12.03 15.40
CA TRP A 366 3.09 11.18 15.35
C TRP A 366 2.72 9.72 15.64
N CYS A 367 3.18 8.80 14.81
CA CYS A 367 2.99 7.38 15.06
C CYS A 367 4.15 6.81 15.88
N ALA A 368 3.84 6.22 17.03
CA ALA A 368 4.77 5.65 17.97
C ALA A 368 4.60 4.12 18.03
N VAL A 369 5.70 3.38 17.88
CA VAL A 369 5.71 1.93 17.84
C VAL A 369 5.91 1.35 19.24
N GLY A 370 4.87 0.68 19.74
CA GLY A 370 4.87 0.09 21.07
C GLY A 370 4.77 1.11 22.21
N LYS A 371 4.78 0.59 23.44
CA LYS A 371 4.45 1.38 24.64
C LYS A 371 5.52 2.40 25.01
N TYR A 372 6.80 2.06 24.84
CA TYR A 372 7.90 2.95 25.24
C TYR A 372 7.99 4.19 24.36
N GLU A 373 7.89 4.03 23.04
CA GLU A 373 7.80 5.17 22.13
C GLU A 373 6.55 5.99 22.39
N LYS A 374 5.40 5.33 22.64
CA LYS A 374 4.16 6.04 22.97
C LYS A 374 4.31 6.92 24.20
N SER A 375 4.93 6.41 25.27
CA SER A 375 5.19 7.20 26.49
C SER A 375 6.11 8.40 26.23
N LYS A 376 7.20 8.21 25.45
CA LYS A 376 8.08 9.33 25.06
C LYS A 376 7.34 10.35 24.20
N CYS A 377 6.51 9.87 23.28
CA CYS A 377 5.69 10.73 22.42
C CYS A 377 4.66 11.51 23.27
N ASP A 378 4.01 10.88 24.24
CA ASP A 378 3.05 11.57 25.10
C ASP A 378 3.71 12.69 25.92
N LEU A 379 4.94 12.46 26.38
CA LEU A 379 5.75 13.52 26.99
C LEU A 379 6.03 14.66 25.99
N TRP A 380 6.42 14.34 24.76
CA TRP A 380 6.60 15.34 23.69
C TRP A 380 5.30 16.10 23.39
N SER A 381 4.16 15.42 23.38
CA SER A 381 2.84 16.02 23.18
C SER A 381 2.52 17.06 24.25
N VAL A 382 2.78 16.74 25.52
CA VAL A 382 2.61 17.67 26.65
C VAL A 382 3.55 18.88 26.52
N MET A 383 4.83 18.64 26.24
CA MET A 383 5.85 19.69 26.17
C MET A 383 5.66 20.61 24.95
N SER A 384 5.14 20.08 23.85
CA SER A 384 4.79 20.84 22.65
C SER A 384 3.47 21.59 22.74
N ASN A 385 2.81 21.61 23.91
CA ASN A 385 1.47 22.17 24.13
C ASN A 385 0.41 21.61 23.17
N GLY A 386 0.56 20.34 22.76
CA GLY A 386 -0.35 19.64 21.88
C GLY A 386 -0.19 19.94 20.39
N ASP A 387 0.91 20.57 19.96
CA ASP A 387 1.28 20.66 18.53
C ASP A 387 1.52 19.26 17.92
N VAL A 388 2.00 18.32 18.75
CA VAL A 388 2.15 16.90 18.45
C VAL A 388 1.08 16.11 19.19
N GLU A 389 0.39 15.21 18.49
CA GLU A 389 -0.47 14.18 19.09
C GLU A 389 0.09 12.79 18.81
N CYS A 390 -0.16 11.82 19.68
CA CYS A 390 0.51 10.53 19.61
C CYS A 390 -0.45 9.39 19.32
N ILE A 391 -0.17 8.64 18.26
CA ILE A 391 -0.92 7.47 17.84
C ILE A 391 -0.04 6.25 18.06
N ALA A 392 -0.52 5.27 18.80
CA ALA A 392 0.20 4.02 19.01
C ALA A 392 -0.07 3.03 17.87
N ALA A 393 0.95 2.25 17.51
CA ALA A 393 0.83 1.06 16.69
C ALA A 393 1.72 -0.06 17.25
N ASP A 394 1.43 -1.31 16.88
CA ASP A 394 2.16 -2.46 17.42
C ASP A 394 3.50 -2.68 16.71
N ASN A 395 3.59 -2.29 15.43
CA ASN A 395 4.80 -2.37 14.63
C ASN A 395 4.86 -1.24 13.59
N THR A 396 6.00 -1.15 12.89
CA THR A 396 6.26 -0.10 11.90
C THR A 396 5.32 -0.18 10.69
N ASN A 397 4.98 -1.38 10.21
CA ASN A 397 4.04 -1.54 9.09
C ASN A 397 2.65 -1.01 9.47
N ASP A 398 2.20 -1.26 10.70
CA ASP A 398 0.93 -0.70 11.20
C ASP A 398 0.97 0.82 11.25
N CYS A 399 2.10 1.42 11.61
CA CYS A 399 2.26 2.88 11.53
C CYS A 399 2.18 3.40 10.09
N ILE A 400 2.83 2.73 9.12
CA ILE A 400 2.72 3.09 7.70
C ILE A 400 1.25 3.00 7.25
N ILE A 401 0.54 1.92 7.62
CA ILE A 401 -0.89 1.75 7.32
C ILE A 401 -1.73 2.87 7.93
N LYS A 402 -1.49 3.22 9.20
CA LYS A 402 -2.17 4.33 9.87
C LYS A 402 -1.92 5.66 9.18
N ILE A 403 -0.72 5.89 8.66
CA ILE A 403 -0.43 7.08 7.86
C ILE A 403 -1.17 7.01 6.51
N MET A 404 -1.16 5.89 5.80
CA MET A 404 -1.92 5.71 4.56
C MET A 404 -3.43 5.96 4.75
N LYS A 405 -3.97 5.55 5.90
CA LYS A 405 -5.38 5.72 6.29
C LYS A 405 -5.73 7.11 6.82
N GLY A 406 -4.75 7.99 7.01
CA GLY A 406 -4.98 9.29 7.62
C GLY A 406 -5.30 9.24 9.12
N GLU A 407 -4.94 8.15 9.81
CA GLU A 407 -5.06 8.01 11.27
C GLU A 407 -3.86 8.60 12.01
N ALA A 408 -2.67 8.52 11.42
CA ALA A 408 -1.44 9.20 11.83
C ALA A 408 -0.89 10.03 10.67
N ASP A 409 0.10 10.88 10.91
CA ASP A 409 0.64 11.82 9.91
C ASP A 409 2.14 11.62 9.63
N ALA A 410 2.94 11.25 10.62
CA ALA A 410 4.39 11.09 10.44
C ALA A 410 5.02 10.02 11.34
N ILE A 411 6.15 9.49 10.90
CA ILE A 411 7.01 8.55 11.64
C ILE A 411 8.45 8.64 11.10
N SER A 412 9.47 8.46 11.96
CA SER A 412 10.86 8.26 11.52
C SER A 412 11.13 6.79 11.21
N LEU A 413 11.69 6.51 10.03
CA LEU A 413 11.89 5.16 9.50
C LEU A 413 13.34 4.94 9.08
N ASP A 414 13.84 3.71 9.24
CA ASP A 414 15.07 3.30 8.56
C ASP A 414 14.86 3.18 7.04
N GLY A 415 15.96 3.23 6.29
CA GLY A 415 15.91 3.21 4.82
C GLY A 415 15.16 2.02 4.21
N GLY A 416 15.13 0.86 4.87
CA GLY A 416 14.32 -0.30 4.43
C GLY A 416 12.82 -0.02 4.51
N PHE A 417 12.35 0.57 5.61
CA PHE A 417 10.94 1.00 5.71
C PHE A 417 10.63 2.25 4.89
N VAL A 418 11.61 3.12 4.62
CA VAL A 418 11.43 4.24 3.66
C VAL A 418 11.15 3.71 2.25
N TYR A 419 11.78 2.59 1.84
CA TYR A 419 11.41 1.90 0.58
C TYR A 419 9.93 1.48 0.59
N THR A 420 9.51 0.75 1.63
CA THR A 420 8.11 0.27 1.74
C THR A 420 7.13 1.45 1.77
N ALA A 421 7.40 2.45 2.61
CA ALA A 421 6.59 3.66 2.72
C ALA A 421 6.50 4.42 1.39
N GLY A 422 7.61 4.49 0.65
CA GLY A 422 7.69 5.08 -0.68
C GLY A 422 6.82 4.37 -1.71
N VAL A 423 6.87 3.03 -1.74
CA VAL A 423 5.97 2.21 -2.57
C VAL A 423 4.50 2.40 -2.17
N CYS A 424 4.24 2.69 -0.89
CA CYS A 424 2.90 3.03 -0.40
C CYS A 424 2.47 4.48 -0.71
N GLY A 425 3.29 5.27 -1.42
CA GLY A 425 2.99 6.66 -1.80
C GLY A 425 3.33 7.70 -0.74
N LEU A 426 4.04 7.33 0.33
CA LEU A 426 4.57 8.27 1.31
C LEU A 426 5.90 8.87 0.84
N VAL A 427 6.22 10.07 1.32
CA VAL A 427 7.41 10.82 0.90
C VAL A 427 8.31 11.16 2.09
N PRO A 428 9.63 11.07 1.94
CA PRO A 428 10.56 11.52 2.98
C PRO A 428 10.60 13.04 3.03
N VAL A 429 10.72 13.61 4.24
CA VAL A 429 10.67 15.07 4.44
C VAL A 429 11.86 15.65 5.18
N MET A 430 12.41 14.91 6.14
CA MET A 430 13.63 15.24 6.86
C MET A 430 14.41 13.96 7.17
N SER A 431 15.73 14.05 7.25
CA SER A 431 16.63 12.92 7.51
C SER A 431 17.35 13.12 8.84
N GLU A 432 17.48 12.08 9.66
CA GLU A 432 18.30 12.12 10.87
C GLU A 432 19.78 12.24 10.51
N ASN A 433 20.52 13.17 11.10
CA ASN A 433 21.96 13.25 10.95
C ASN A 433 22.66 12.79 12.23
N TYR A 434 23.60 11.87 12.10
CA TYR A 434 24.38 11.31 13.21
C TYR A 434 25.80 11.87 13.29
N ASP A 435 26.26 12.51 12.21
CA ASP A 435 27.62 13.03 12.05
C ASP A 435 27.67 14.55 12.32
N ASP A 436 28.81 15.15 11.98
CA ASP A 436 29.22 16.53 12.28
C ASP A 436 28.10 17.59 12.21
N ASP A 437 28.02 18.42 13.26
CA ASP A 437 27.05 19.51 13.44
C ASP A 437 27.04 20.51 12.27
N ASN A 438 28.13 20.56 11.49
CA ASN A 438 28.27 21.43 10.33
C ASN A 438 27.26 21.14 9.20
N GLN A 439 26.66 19.94 9.18
CA GLN A 439 25.63 19.57 8.18
C GLN A 439 24.20 19.94 8.62
N CYS A 440 24.00 20.33 9.89
CA CYS A 440 22.65 20.63 10.43
C CYS A 440 22.04 21.93 9.90
N ASN A 441 22.86 22.87 9.43
CA ASN A 441 22.41 24.21 9.01
C ASN A 441 22.36 24.36 7.48
N LYS A 442 22.61 23.30 6.71
CA LYS A 442 22.58 23.34 5.25
C LYS A 442 21.42 22.48 4.75
N GLU A 443 20.59 23.03 3.87
CA GLU A 443 19.85 22.19 2.93
C GLU A 443 20.88 21.39 2.13
N GLY A 444 20.79 20.06 2.17
CA GLY A 444 21.90 19.22 1.71
C GLY A 444 21.55 17.75 1.59
N GLU A 445 22.55 16.97 1.17
CA GLU A 445 22.41 15.52 1.04
C GLU A 445 22.12 14.87 2.40
N PRO A 446 21.29 13.81 2.42
CA PRO A 446 21.05 13.05 3.64
C PRO A 446 22.36 12.51 4.21
N ALA A 447 22.47 12.55 5.54
CA ALA A 447 23.54 11.84 6.24
C ALA A 447 23.52 10.37 5.78
N SER A 448 24.69 9.78 5.60
CA SER A 448 24.79 8.47 5.01
C SER A 448 26.06 7.76 5.44
N TYR A 449 26.00 6.43 5.43
CA TYR A 449 27.18 5.60 5.60
C TYR A 449 27.31 4.67 4.40
N PHE A 450 28.53 4.20 4.15
CA PHE A 450 28.79 3.28 3.05
C PHE A 450 28.77 1.84 3.53
N ALA A 451 27.97 1.01 2.87
CA ALA A 451 28.02 -0.44 3.00
C ALA A 451 29.13 -0.99 2.10
N VAL A 452 30.01 -1.81 2.67
CA VAL A 452 31.21 -2.32 1.99
C VAL A 452 31.33 -3.84 2.17
N ALA A 453 31.96 -4.48 1.19
CA ALA A 453 32.45 -5.85 1.31
C ALA A 453 33.95 -5.81 1.63
N VAL A 454 34.34 -6.36 2.77
CA VAL A 454 35.71 -6.37 3.26
C VAL A 454 36.28 -7.77 3.15
N VAL A 455 37.52 -7.86 2.69
CA VAL A 455 38.28 -9.11 2.55
C VAL A 455 39.67 -8.93 3.16
N LYS A 456 40.34 -10.05 3.49
CA LYS A 456 41.75 -10.01 3.85
C LYS A 456 42.60 -9.70 2.61
N LYS A 457 43.63 -8.88 2.80
CA LYS A 457 44.60 -8.53 1.75
C LYS A 457 45.45 -9.72 1.30
N SER A 458 45.60 -10.74 2.16
CA SER A 458 46.26 -12.01 1.82
C SER A 458 45.55 -12.76 0.69
N ASP A 459 44.22 -12.63 0.60
CA ASP A 459 43.38 -13.49 -0.25
C ASP A 459 43.20 -12.84 -1.62
N LYS A 460 44.29 -12.71 -2.38
CA LYS A 460 44.38 -11.91 -3.61
C LYS A 460 43.38 -12.32 -4.71
N ASP A 461 42.99 -13.59 -4.72
CA ASP A 461 42.12 -14.15 -5.76
C ASP A 461 40.65 -13.75 -5.58
N ILE A 462 40.26 -13.22 -4.42
CA ILE A 462 38.86 -12.87 -4.13
C ILE A 462 38.53 -11.48 -4.70
N ASN A 463 37.46 -11.43 -5.49
CA ASN A 463 36.83 -10.20 -5.97
C ASN A 463 35.30 -10.34 -5.97
N TRP A 464 34.58 -9.24 -6.23
CA TRP A 464 33.12 -9.25 -6.19
C TRP A 464 32.47 -10.27 -7.15
N ASN A 465 33.08 -10.54 -8.30
CA ASN A 465 32.52 -11.41 -9.34
C ASN A 465 32.73 -12.91 -9.07
N ASN A 466 33.58 -13.28 -8.11
CA ASN A 466 33.86 -14.69 -7.75
C ASN A 466 33.54 -15.03 -6.28
N LEU A 467 32.63 -14.28 -5.67
CA LEU A 467 32.14 -14.53 -4.31
C LEU A 467 31.32 -15.82 -4.16
N GLN A 468 30.75 -16.33 -5.25
CA GLN A 468 29.97 -17.57 -5.20
C GLN A 468 30.84 -18.73 -4.72
N GLY A 469 30.35 -19.49 -3.74
CA GLY A 469 31.07 -20.60 -3.13
C GLY A 469 32.14 -20.20 -2.11
N LYS A 470 32.28 -18.91 -1.77
CA LYS A 470 33.14 -18.45 -0.67
C LYS A 470 32.44 -18.54 0.69
N LYS A 471 33.19 -18.31 1.77
CA LYS A 471 32.68 -18.21 3.14
C LYS A 471 32.31 -16.78 3.49
N SER A 472 31.07 -16.53 3.90
CA SER A 472 30.59 -15.17 4.15
C SER A 472 30.26 -14.86 5.61
N CYS A 473 30.47 -13.60 5.99
CA CYS A 473 30.17 -13.07 7.31
C CYS A 473 29.22 -11.87 7.19
N HIS A 474 28.09 -11.96 7.87
CA HIS A 474 27.00 -10.99 7.80
C HIS A 474 26.67 -10.46 9.19
N THR A 475 26.22 -9.21 9.26
CA THR A 475 25.84 -8.63 10.56
C THR A 475 24.61 -9.29 11.18
N ALA A 476 23.59 -9.56 10.36
CA ALA A 476 22.44 -10.43 10.60
C ALA A 476 21.53 -10.42 9.36
N VAL A 477 20.66 -11.43 9.25
CA VAL A 477 19.60 -11.46 8.23
C VAL A 477 18.73 -10.21 8.33
N GLY A 478 18.39 -9.60 7.19
CA GLY A 478 17.52 -8.42 7.11
C GLY A 478 18.19 -7.08 7.42
N ARG A 479 19.46 -7.05 7.85
CA ARG A 479 20.19 -5.79 8.10
C ARG A 479 20.68 -5.16 6.80
N THR A 480 20.59 -3.83 6.71
CA THR A 480 20.97 -3.04 5.53
C THR A 480 22.33 -3.41 4.92
N ALA A 481 23.44 -3.09 5.61
CA ALA A 481 24.78 -3.32 5.06
C ALA A 481 25.22 -4.78 5.07
N GLY A 482 24.76 -5.55 6.07
CA GLY A 482 25.20 -6.95 6.23
C GLY A 482 24.40 -7.96 5.42
N TRP A 483 23.20 -7.61 4.94
CA TRP A 483 22.32 -8.56 4.26
C TRP A 483 21.61 -7.93 3.07
N ASN A 484 20.82 -6.86 3.26
CA ASN A 484 19.92 -6.37 2.22
C ASN A 484 20.66 -5.92 0.95
N ILE A 485 21.75 -5.17 1.12
CA ILE A 485 22.59 -4.71 0.02
C ILE A 485 23.33 -5.87 -0.66
N PRO A 486 24.17 -6.66 0.03
CA PRO A 486 24.92 -7.72 -0.63
C PRO A 486 24.01 -8.78 -1.26
N MET A 487 22.98 -9.26 -0.54
CA MET A 487 22.05 -10.25 -1.09
C MET A 487 21.20 -9.68 -2.23
N GLY A 488 20.82 -8.41 -2.16
CA GLY A 488 20.07 -7.76 -3.24
C GLY A 488 20.87 -7.61 -4.51
N LEU A 489 22.15 -7.23 -4.41
CA LEU A 489 23.06 -7.18 -5.55
C LEU A 489 23.35 -8.57 -6.13
N ILE A 490 23.50 -9.59 -5.27
CA ILE A 490 23.68 -10.98 -5.69
C ILE A 490 22.42 -11.48 -6.41
N HIS A 491 21.24 -11.30 -5.81
CA HIS A 491 19.96 -11.67 -6.39
C HIS A 491 19.75 -10.98 -7.74
N ASN A 492 20.09 -9.70 -7.87
CA ASN A 492 19.92 -8.96 -9.11
C ASN A 492 20.76 -9.54 -10.27
N ARG A 493 21.85 -10.26 -9.95
CA ARG A 493 22.68 -10.96 -10.95
C ARG A 493 22.23 -12.39 -11.20
N THR A 494 21.78 -13.10 -10.17
CA THR A 494 21.49 -14.55 -10.25
C THR A 494 20.03 -14.88 -10.49
N GLY A 495 19.11 -14.00 -10.09
CA GLY A 495 17.66 -14.25 -10.05
C GLY A 495 17.24 -15.36 -9.08
N ASN A 496 18.14 -15.81 -8.18
CA ASN A 496 17.87 -16.94 -7.29
C ASN A 496 17.55 -16.46 -5.86
N CYS A 497 16.34 -16.78 -5.39
CA CYS A 497 15.86 -16.47 -4.05
C CYS A 497 16.41 -17.39 -2.96
N ASN A 498 17.08 -18.48 -3.32
CA ASN A 498 17.73 -19.37 -2.37
C ASN A 498 19.14 -18.87 -2.00
N PHE A 499 19.20 -17.88 -1.10
CA PHE A 499 20.46 -17.29 -0.64
C PHE A 499 21.40 -18.29 0.06
N ASP A 500 20.86 -19.38 0.60
CA ASP A 500 21.65 -20.40 1.28
C ASP A 500 22.58 -21.17 0.31
N GLU A 501 22.31 -21.14 -0.99
CA GLU A 501 23.11 -21.85 -2.00
C GLU A 501 24.25 -21.02 -2.59
N TYR A 502 24.26 -19.70 -2.39
CA TYR A 502 25.25 -18.82 -3.01
C TYR A 502 26.63 -18.95 -2.35
N PHE A 503 26.67 -18.96 -1.01
CA PHE A 503 27.90 -19.17 -0.23
C PHE A 503 28.01 -20.63 0.22
N ILE A 504 29.23 -21.16 0.32
CA ILE A 504 29.42 -22.56 0.72
C ILE A 504 29.13 -22.78 2.20
N GLU A 505 29.51 -21.81 3.03
CA GLU A 505 29.25 -21.70 4.46
C GLU A 505 29.21 -20.22 4.84
N GLY A 506 28.48 -19.86 5.89
CA GLY A 506 28.47 -18.49 6.36
C GLY A 506 28.12 -18.36 7.83
N CYS A 507 28.24 -17.14 8.34
CA CYS A 507 27.52 -16.71 9.53
C CYS A 507 26.64 -15.50 9.20
N ALA A 508 25.33 -15.74 9.12
CA ALA A 508 24.28 -14.74 9.05
C ALA A 508 23.29 -14.99 10.20
N PRO A 509 23.54 -14.39 11.37
CA PRO A 509 22.67 -14.54 12.53
C PRO A 509 21.20 -14.21 12.20
N GLY A 510 20.28 -15.05 12.66
CA GLY A 510 18.86 -15.04 12.28
C GLY A 510 18.48 -16.03 11.17
N SER A 511 19.45 -16.69 10.53
CA SER A 511 19.18 -17.77 9.59
C SER A 511 18.72 -19.06 10.32
N PRO A 512 18.06 -20.00 9.62
CA PRO A 512 17.75 -21.31 10.19
C PRO A 512 19.02 -22.03 10.66
N ILE A 513 19.01 -22.64 11.85
CA ILE A 513 20.20 -23.28 12.46
C ILE A 513 20.85 -24.32 11.55
N ASN A 514 20.05 -25.01 10.73
CA ASN A 514 20.48 -26.04 9.79
C ASN A 514 20.92 -25.51 8.41
N SER A 515 20.83 -24.21 8.16
CA SER A 515 21.24 -23.60 6.89
C SER A 515 22.76 -23.41 6.81
N ARG A 516 23.31 -23.38 5.59
CA ARG A 516 24.75 -23.12 5.35
C ARG A 516 25.19 -21.79 5.93
N LEU A 517 24.30 -20.81 5.96
CA LEU A 517 24.52 -19.47 6.53
C LEU A 517 24.62 -19.44 8.07
N CYS A 518 24.34 -20.54 8.79
CA CYS A 518 24.58 -20.62 10.24
C CYS A 518 25.82 -21.45 10.62
N LYS A 519 26.51 -22.04 9.63
CA LYS A 519 27.59 -22.99 9.91
C LYS A 519 28.76 -22.35 10.66
N LEU A 520 29.20 -21.17 10.26
CA LEU A 520 30.37 -20.49 10.81
C LEU A 520 30.09 -19.79 12.15
N CYS A 521 28.82 -19.53 12.49
CA CYS A 521 28.46 -18.88 13.74
C CYS A 521 28.95 -19.66 14.97
N LYS A 522 29.23 -18.99 16.09
CA LYS A 522 29.87 -19.60 17.27
C LYS A 522 29.00 -19.59 18.52
N GLY A 523 27.94 -18.79 18.55
CA GLY A 523 27.08 -18.64 19.70
C GLY A 523 27.72 -17.81 20.82
N SER A 524 27.13 -17.89 22.02
CA SER A 524 27.54 -17.15 23.23
C SER A 524 28.75 -17.76 23.93
N GLY A 525 29.14 -18.98 23.55
CA GLY A 525 30.10 -19.78 24.30
C GLY A 525 29.57 -20.34 25.62
N GLY A 526 28.27 -20.12 25.92
CA GLY A 526 27.55 -20.69 27.07
C GLY A 526 26.73 -21.94 26.74
N ILE A 527 25.89 -22.38 27.68
CA ILE A 527 24.92 -23.48 27.51
C ILE A 527 23.52 -22.95 27.86
N PRO A 528 22.55 -22.96 26.94
CA PRO A 528 22.67 -23.32 25.54
C PRO A 528 23.53 -22.28 24.77
N PRO A 529 24.25 -22.68 23.72
CA PRO A 529 25.17 -21.79 23.01
C PRO A 529 24.49 -20.68 22.21
N GLU A 530 23.15 -20.65 22.10
CA GLU A 530 22.41 -19.59 21.38
C GLU A 530 22.96 -19.32 19.96
N LYS A 531 23.44 -20.38 19.29
CA LYS A 531 24.11 -20.31 17.98
C LYS A 531 23.21 -19.67 16.93
N CYS A 532 23.76 -18.74 16.17
CA CYS A 532 23.10 -18.06 15.06
C CYS A 532 21.88 -17.21 15.49
N THR A 533 21.75 -16.88 16.78
CA THR A 533 20.71 -15.95 17.25
C THR A 533 21.00 -14.54 16.75
N ALA A 534 19.99 -13.80 16.31
CA ALA A 534 20.13 -12.41 15.85
C ALA A 534 20.24 -11.41 17.03
N SER A 535 21.13 -11.69 17.99
CA SER A 535 21.39 -10.83 19.15
C SER A 535 22.87 -10.87 19.55
N SER A 536 23.27 -9.98 20.45
CA SER A 536 24.64 -9.92 20.99
C SER A 536 25.10 -11.18 21.73
N HIS A 537 24.20 -12.12 21.99
CA HIS A 537 24.57 -13.44 22.49
C HIS A 537 25.33 -14.25 21.43
N GLU A 538 25.18 -13.98 20.14
CA GLU A 538 26.03 -14.58 19.11
C GLU A 538 27.32 -13.76 18.94
N ARG A 539 28.48 -14.40 19.12
CA ARG A 539 29.79 -13.73 19.00
C ARG A 539 30.01 -13.04 17.65
N TYR A 540 29.49 -13.61 16.57
CA TYR A 540 29.63 -13.04 15.22
C TYR A 540 28.48 -12.11 14.83
N TYR A 541 27.61 -11.72 15.77
CA TYR A 541 26.52 -10.79 15.52
C TYR A 541 26.97 -9.33 15.38
N GLY A 542 26.28 -8.62 14.49
CA GLY A 542 26.48 -7.19 14.29
C GLY A 542 27.74 -6.86 13.50
N TYR A 543 28.07 -5.58 13.45
CA TYR A 543 29.18 -5.09 12.62
C TYR A 543 30.54 -5.63 13.08
N THR A 544 30.86 -5.48 14.36
CA THR A 544 32.10 -5.98 14.95
C THR A 544 32.17 -7.51 14.88
N GLY A 545 31.07 -8.20 15.15
CA GLY A 545 31.00 -9.66 15.06
C GLY A 545 31.22 -10.19 13.64
N ALA A 546 30.68 -9.52 12.62
CA ALA A 546 30.92 -9.90 11.22
C ALA A 546 32.38 -9.67 10.78
N LEU A 547 33.03 -8.58 11.24
CA LEU A 547 34.46 -8.40 11.02
C LEU A 547 35.29 -9.47 11.75
N ARG A 548 34.92 -9.80 12.98
CA ARG A 548 35.54 -10.88 13.74
C ARG A 548 35.40 -12.23 13.04
N CYS A 549 34.23 -12.52 12.48
CA CYS A 549 33.99 -13.70 11.65
C CYS A 549 34.94 -13.74 10.45
N LEU A 550 35.16 -12.63 9.75
CA LEU A 550 36.14 -12.56 8.65
C LEU A 550 37.55 -12.86 9.16
N VAL A 551 37.95 -12.31 10.30
CA VAL A 551 39.27 -12.56 10.89
C VAL A 551 39.46 -14.05 11.20
N GLU A 552 38.48 -14.67 11.86
CA GLU A 552 38.60 -16.03 12.41
C GLU A 552 38.26 -17.15 11.41
N GLU A 553 37.26 -17.00 10.52
CA GLU A 553 36.68 -18.14 9.76
C GLU A 553 36.30 -17.83 8.29
N GLY A 554 35.79 -16.63 8.02
CA GLY A 554 35.21 -16.25 6.73
C GLY A 554 36.21 -15.69 5.72
N ASP A 555 35.76 -15.60 4.47
CA ASP A 555 36.53 -15.03 3.35
C ASP A 555 36.13 -13.57 3.07
N VAL A 556 34.86 -13.21 3.34
CA VAL A 556 34.31 -11.87 3.12
C VAL A 556 33.39 -11.45 4.27
N ALA A 557 33.47 -10.19 4.71
CA ALA A 557 32.52 -9.58 5.64
C ALA A 557 31.76 -8.42 5.00
N PHE A 558 30.45 -8.37 5.21
CA PHE A 558 29.59 -7.28 4.78
C PHE A 558 29.25 -6.37 5.95
N ILE A 559 29.83 -5.17 5.97
CA ILE A 559 29.80 -4.22 7.11
C ILE A 559 29.75 -2.77 6.63
N LYS A 560 29.64 -1.80 7.55
CA LYS A 560 29.82 -0.38 7.21
C LYS A 560 31.31 -0.02 7.14
N HIS A 561 31.66 0.96 6.31
CA HIS A 561 33.05 1.35 6.02
C HIS A 561 33.92 1.64 7.27
N SER A 562 33.35 2.24 8.32
CA SER A 562 34.12 2.66 9.51
C SER A 562 34.58 1.49 10.40
N ILE A 563 34.01 0.29 10.25
CA ILE A 563 34.18 -0.81 11.23
C ILE A 563 35.60 -1.36 11.27
N VAL A 564 36.28 -1.40 10.12
CA VAL A 564 37.69 -1.83 10.07
C VAL A 564 38.55 -0.87 10.87
N GLU A 565 38.39 0.44 10.66
CA GLU A 565 39.13 1.45 11.41
C GLU A 565 38.77 1.48 12.89
N GLU A 566 37.55 1.14 13.28
CA GLU A 566 37.12 1.07 14.69
C GLU A 566 37.76 -0.12 15.44
N ASN A 567 38.16 -1.19 14.73
CA ASN A 567 38.60 -2.45 15.34
C ASN A 567 40.06 -2.83 15.03
N THR A 568 40.83 -1.92 14.45
CA THR A 568 42.24 -2.14 14.09
C THR A 568 43.13 -1.06 14.68
N ASN A 569 44.44 -1.21 14.50
CA ASN A 569 45.46 -0.25 14.93
C ASN A 569 45.38 0.07 16.43
N GLY A 570 45.09 -0.95 17.25
CA GLY A 570 45.02 -0.84 18.72
C GLY A 570 43.77 -0.15 19.29
N LYS A 571 42.78 0.22 18.45
CA LYS A 571 41.53 0.85 18.93
C LYS A 571 40.61 -0.13 19.64
N ASN A 572 40.52 -1.38 19.17
CA ASN A 572 39.87 -2.46 19.90
C ASN A 572 40.94 -3.27 20.65
N LYS A 573 40.76 -3.37 21.98
CA LYS A 573 41.71 -4.01 22.90
C LYS A 573 41.40 -5.49 23.16
N GLU A 574 40.34 -6.04 22.60
CA GLU A 574 40.02 -7.45 22.71
C GLU A 574 41.08 -8.34 22.04
N ASP A 575 41.28 -9.55 22.57
CA ASP A 575 42.37 -10.44 22.14
C ASP A 575 42.37 -10.78 20.65
N TRP A 576 41.19 -10.85 20.02
CA TRP A 576 41.07 -11.15 18.59
C TRP A 576 41.41 -9.96 17.69
N ALA A 577 41.39 -8.73 18.23
CA ALA A 577 41.51 -7.48 17.47
C ALA A 577 42.75 -6.64 17.79
N LYS A 578 43.36 -6.83 18.97
CA LYS A 578 44.44 -5.99 19.51
C LYS A 578 45.65 -5.81 18.58
N ASP A 579 45.99 -6.84 17.81
CA ASP A 579 47.16 -6.86 16.91
C ASP A 579 46.77 -6.64 15.43
N LEU A 580 45.48 -6.44 15.13
CA LEU A 580 45.01 -6.24 13.76
C LEU A 580 45.43 -4.86 13.26
N LYS A 581 45.92 -4.83 12.02
CA LYS A 581 46.27 -3.61 11.31
C LYS A 581 45.31 -3.34 10.16
N ALA A 582 44.93 -2.08 9.98
CA ALA A 582 43.95 -1.70 8.98
C ALA A 582 44.40 -2.06 7.54
N GLU A 583 45.71 -2.04 7.28
CA GLU A 583 46.29 -2.39 5.97
C GLU A 583 46.21 -3.87 5.62
N GLN A 584 45.80 -4.73 6.57
CA GLN A 584 45.54 -6.15 6.34
C GLN A 584 44.22 -6.42 5.61
N PHE A 585 43.40 -5.38 5.40
CA PHE A 585 42.08 -5.49 4.80
C PHE A 585 41.98 -4.63 3.53
N GLU A 586 41.10 -5.05 2.63
CA GLU A 586 40.76 -4.31 1.41
C GLU A 586 39.25 -4.39 1.15
N LEU A 587 38.75 -3.43 0.36
CA LEU A 587 37.36 -3.41 -0.09
C LEU A 587 37.21 -4.12 -1.42
N LEU A 588 36.10 -4.81 -1.62
CA LEU A 588 35.67 -5.29 -2.94
C LEU A 588 34.73 -4.26 -3.58
N CYS A 589 35.08 -3.82 -4.78
CA CYS A 589 34.24 -2.94 -5.58
C CYS A 589 33.32 -3.77 -6.48
N THR A 590 32.12 -3.27 -6.77
CA THR A 590 31.09 -3.99 -7.55
C THR A 590 31.48 -4.25 -9.01
N ASP A 591 32.48 -3.52 -9.52
CA ASP A 591 33.09 -3.69 -10.85
C ASP A 591 34.19 -4.77 -10.89
N GLY A 592 34.48 -5.42 -9.75
CA GLY A 592 35.49 -6.47 -9.62
C GLY A 592 36.87 -5.99 -9.19
N ARG A 593 37.10 -4.67 -9.06
CA ARG A 593 38.35 -4.14 -8.50
C ARG A 593 38.40 -4.32 -6.98
N ARG A 594 39.60 -4.11 -6.42
CA ARG A 594 39.84 -3.99 -4.98
C ARG A 594 40.39 -2.60 -4.68
N ALA A 595 40.08 -2.08 -3.50
CA ALA A 595 40.56 -0.77 -3.07
C ALA A 595 41.00 -0.77 -1.61
N ASN A 596 41.75 0.26 -1.22
CA ASN A 596 42.08 0.51 0.17
C ASN A 596 40.80 0.82 0.97
N ILE A 597 40.74 0.42 2.24
CA ILE A 597 39.59 0.69 3.12
C ILE A 597 39.22 2.17 3.24
N LEU A 598 40.18 3.09 3.09
CA LEU A 598 39.95 4.53 3.15
C LEU A 598 39.30 5.09 1.87
N ASP A 599 39.31 4.33 0.78
CA ASP A 599 38.71 4.71 -0.50
C ASP A 599 37.24 4.25 -0.62
N TYR A 600 36.56 4.08 0.52
CA TYR A 600 35.17 3.62 0.57
C TYR A 600 34.21 4.53 -0.21
N LYS A 601 34.54 5.81 -0.41
CA LYS A 601 33.72 6.73 -1.21
C LYS A 601 33.67 6.35 -2.69
N ASN A 602 34.74 5.77 -3.22
CA ASN A 602 34.81 5.31 -4.62
C ASN A 602 34.64 3.79 -4.75
N CYS A 603 34.80 3.02 -3.67
CA CYS A 603 34.65 1.58 -3.64
C CYS A 603 33.73 1.13 -2.50
N HIS A 604 32.44 1.00 -2.81
CA HIS A 604 31.42 0.51 -1.89
C HIS A 604 30.35 -0.30 -2.65
N LEU A 605 29.51 -1.00 -1.90
CA LEU A 605 28.36 -1.71 -2.45
C LEU A 605 27.17 -0.77 -2.65
N ALA A 606 26.89 0.05 -1.64
CA ALA A 606 25.90 1.13 -1.71
C ALA A 606 26.19 2.23 -0.69
N LYS A 607 25.90 3.47 -1.05
CA LYS A 607 25.67 4.57 -0.10
C LYS A 607 24.31 4.35 0.55
N VAL A 608 24.26 4.32 1.87
CA VAL A 608 23.06 4.03 2.65
C VAL A 608 22.62 5.29 3.37
N PRO A 609 21.41 5.80 3.11
CA PRO A 609 20.92 6.95 3.86
C PRO A 609 20.62 6.58 5.32
N THR A 610 20.66 7.59 6.18
CA THR A 610 20.17 7.49 7.56
C THR A 610 18.65 7.37 7.61
N HIS A 611 18.08 7.39 8.81
CA HIS A 611 16.65 7.34 8.98
C HIS A 611 16.01 8.62 8.44
N ALA A 612 14.78 8.52 7.94
CA ALA A 612 14.01 9.67 7.50
C ALA A 612 12.61 9.68 8.08
N VAL A 613 12.14 10.88 8.39
CA VAL A 613 10.73 11.13 8.65
C VAL A 613 9.99 11.06 7.33
N VAL A 614 8.96 10.21 7.29
CA VAL A 614 8.06 10.09 6.14
C VAL A 614 6.66 10.58 6.49
N THR A 615 5.95 11.10 5.50
CA THR A 615 4.55 11.55 5.63
C THR A 615 3.83 11.45 4.29
N ARG A 616 2.53 11.79 4.25
CA ARG A 616 1.78 11.93 3.01
C ARG A 616 2.13 13.26 2.32
N THR A 617 2.06 13.29 1.00
CA THR A 617 2.47 14.44 0.18
C THR A 617 1.82 15.75 0.62
N GLU A 618 0.53 15.74 0.93
CA GLU A 618 -0.23 16.92 1.35
C GLU A 618 0.12 17.43 2.77
N LYS A 619 0.81 16.61 3.58
CA LYS A 619 1.27 16.94 4.94
C LYS A 619 2.73 17.36 5.02
N LYS A 620 3.46 17.35 3.89
CA LYS A 620 4.90 17.65 3.84
C LYS A 620 5.28 18.97 4.50
N ALA A 621 4.61 20.07 4.12
CA ALA A 621 4.93 21.40 4.64
C ALA A 621 4.68 21.47 6.16
N GLN A 622 3.51 21.02 6.60
CA GLN A 622 3.11 21.01 8.01
C GLN A 622 4.09 20.22 8.88
N VAL A 623 4.47 19.01 8.47
CA VAL A 623 5.39 18.15 9.25
C VAL A 623 6.79 18.76 9.33
N ARG A 624 7.29 19.36 8.24
CA ARG A 624 8.62 20.02 8.24
C ARG A 624 8.64 21.24 9.15
N GLU A 625 7.67 22.14 9.00
CA GLU A 625 7.57 23.34 9.84
C GLU A 625 7.39 22.99 11.32
N LEU A 626 6.66 21.92 11.62
CA LEU A 626 6.58 21.41 12.98
C LEU A 626 7.96 20.97 13.47
N LEU A 627 8.63 20.05 12.77
CA LEU A 627 9.90 19.48 13.22
C LEU A 627 10.99 20.55 13.38
N GLU A 628 11.08 21.53 12.48
CA GLU A 628 12.00 22.66 12.61
C GLU A 628 11.74 23.49 13.88
N ARG A 629 10.47 23.72 14.24
CA ARG A 629 10.11 24.41 15.49
C ARG A 629 10.41 23.56 16.72
N GLN A 630 10.06 22.27 16.68
CA GLN A 630 10.25 21.36 17.80
C GLN A 630 11.74 21.11 18.07
N GLU A 631 12.57 21.00 17.04
CA GLU A 631 14.02 20.82 17.17
C GLU A 631 14.71 22.06 17.77
N LYS A 632 14.26 23.28 17.44
CA LYS A 632 14.75 24.52 18.08
C LYS A 632 14.46 24.57 19.59
N LEU A 633 13.39 23.91 20.04
CA LEU A 633 13.04 23.83 21.45
C LEU A 633 13.72 22.65 22.14
N PHE A 634 13.67 21.46 21.54
CA PHE A 634 13.94 20.18 22.21
C PHE A 634 15.04 19.34 21.54
N GLY A 635 15.67 19.83 20.48
CA GLY A 635 16.82 19.17 19.85
C GLY A 635 18.08 19.25 20.73
N THR A 636 19.21 18.72 20.23
CA THR A 636 20.48 18.67 20.99
C THR A 636 20.97 20.06 21.46
N LYS A 637 20.66 21.11 20.69
CA LYS A 637 20.95 22.52 20.97
C LYS A 637 19.69 23.34 21.30
N GLY A 638 18.60 22.66 21.66
CA GLY A 638 17.30 23.27 21.90
C GLY A 638 17.26 24.12 23.17
N ILE A 639 16.45 25.19 23.15
CA ILE A 639 16.31 26.14 24.27
C ILE A 639 15.72 25.48 25.52
N GLU A 640 14.85 24.48 25.33
CA GLU A 640 14.13 23.75 26.38
C GLU A 640 14.56 22.28 26.49
N LYS A 641 15.76 21.91 26.01
CA LYS A 641 16.25 20.53 26.00
C LYS A 641 16.23 19.86 27.38
N ASP A 642 16.44 20.64 28.44
CA ASP A 642 16.49 20.14 29.83
C ASP A 642 15.10 19.75 30.34
N ARG A 643 14.02 20.26 29.72
CA ARG A 643 12.63 19.86 29.99
C ARG A 643 12.25 18.60 29.22
N PHE A 644 12.71 18.51 27.98
CA PHE A 644 12.51 17.36 27.10
C PHE A 644 13.53 17.38 25.96
N SER A 645 14.19 16.24 25.73
CA SER A 645 15.13 16.05 24.63
C SER A 645 14.55 15.07 23.60
N MET A 646 14.39 15.53 22.37
CA MET A 646 13.83 14.74 21.26
C MET A 646 14.71 13.54 20.91
N PHE A 647 16.02 13.71 20.96
CA PHE A 647 17.00 12.73 20.50
C PHE A 647 17.71 12.02 21.66
N GLU A 648 17.15 12.07 22.87
CA GLU A 648 17.60 11.24 23.98
C GLU A 648 16.44 10.36 24.44
N SER A 649 16.75 9.16 24.93
CA SER A 649 15.73 8.25 25.44
C SER A 649 16.17 7.59 26.73
N GLN A 650 15.19 7.25 27.58
CA GLN A 650 15.44 6.58 28.86
C GLN A 650 16.00 5.17 28.67
N THR A 651 15.67 4.53 27.55
CA THR A 651 16.17 3.22 27.17
C THR A 651 17.15 3.36 26.02
N LYS A 652 16.67 3.22 24.78
CA LYS A 652 17.46 3.35 23.56
C LYS A 652 16.56 3.61 22.35
N ASP A 653 16.97 4.54 21.50
CA ASP A 653 16.44 4.80 20.16
C ASP A 653 14.89 4.86 20.10
N LEU A 654 14.28 5.67 20.97
CA LEU A 654 12.82 5.86 20.97
C LEU A 654 12.42 7.05 20.09
N LEU A 655 11.52 6.85 19.12
CA LEU A 655 11.04 7.81 18.10
C LEU A 655 12.08 8.23 17.05
N PHE A 656 13.31 8.48 17.51
CA PHE A 656 14.48 8.83 16.71
C PHE A 656 15.68 8.05 17.25
N LYS A 657 16.77 7.95 16.50
CA LYS A 657 18.04 7.45 17.04
C LYS A 657 18.59 8.41 18.09
N ASP A 658 19.15 7.86 19.16
CA ASP A 658 19.73 8.69 20.22
C ASP A 658 21.01 9.41 19.77
N LEU A 659 21.63 8.93 18.68
CA LEU A 659 22.81 9.53 18.08
C LEU A 659 22.48 10.76 17.22
N THR A 660 21.20 11.05 17.02
CA THR A 660 20.75 12.15 16.15
C THR A 660 21.19 13.49 16.71
N LYS A 661 22.00 14.19 15.92
CA LYS A 661 22.47 15.56 16.20
C LYS A 661 21.43 16.59 15.77
N CYS A 662 20.81 16.34 14.62
CA CYS A 662 19.80 17.21 14.04
C CYS A 662 18.98 16.51 12.95
N LEU A 663 17.92 17.18 12.47
CA LEU A 663 17.14 16.77 11.31
C LEU A 663 17.52 17.62 10.08
N VAL A 664 18.08 16.98 9.06
CA VAL A 664 18.44 17.62 7.79
C VAL A 664 17.20 17.75 6.92
N LYS A 665 16.95 18.99 6.48
CA LYS A 665 15.85 19.33 5.58
C LYS A 665 16.14 18.79 4.16
N LEU A 666 15.29 17.90 3.67
CA LEU A 666 15.45 17.30 2.33
C LEU A 666 14.88 18.20 1.22
N PRO A 667 15.40 18.18 -0.02
CA PRO A 667 14.89 19.00 -1.13
C PRO A 667 13.39 18.88 -1.41
N ASP A 668 12.80 19.91 -2.01
CA ASP A 668 11.43 19.84 -2.48
C ASP A 668 11.28 18.93 -3.70
N GLY A 669 10.22 18.10 -3.69
CA GLY A 669 10.00 17.07 -4.72
C GLY A 669 10.85 15.80 -4.61
N ILE A 670 11.78 15.69 -3.64
CA ILE A 670 12.62 14.48 -3.51
C ILE A 670 11.75 13.22 -3.35
N THR A 671 12.03 12.24 -4.19
CA THR A 671 11.37 10.93 -4.14
C THR A 671 12.08 10.00 -3.16
N TYR A 672 11.38 8.97 -2.68
CA TYR A 672 12.03 7.94 -1.89
C TYR A 672 13.16 7.23 -2.66
N LYS A 673 13.08 7.13 -4.00
CA LYS A 673 14.13 6.53 -4.83
C LYS A 673 15.41 7.36 -4.81
N GLU A 674 15.28 8.68 -5.01
CA GLU A 674 16.41 9.62 -4.95
C GLU A 674 17.01 9.68 -3.55
N PHE A 675 16.18 9.67 -2.50
CA PHE A 675 16.64 9.62 -1.12
C PHE A 675 17.44 8.34 -0.81
N LEU A 676 16.94 7.19 -1.28
CA LEU A 676 17.59 5.89 -1.09
C LEU A 676 18.86 5.73 -1.92
N GLY A 677 18.91 6.35 -3.10
CA GLY A 677 19.95 6.16 -4.10
C GLY A 677 19.79 4.86 -4.88
N ASP A 678 20.24 4.87 -6.14
CA ASP A 678 19.98 3.80 -7.11
C ASP A 678 20.42 2.41 -6.63
N GLN A 679 21.62 2.32 -6.04
CA GLN A 679 22.21 1.03 -5.61
C GLN A 679 21.42 0.40 -4.46
N TYR A 680 21.02 1.20 -3.46
CA TYR A 680 20.24 0.71 -2.33
C TYR A 680 18.82 0.35 -2.77
N TYR A 681 18.19 1.23 -3.55
CA TYR A 681 16.86 0.99 -4.12
C TYR A 681 16.84 -0.31 -4.93
N ALA A 682 17.78 -0.49 -5.87
CA ALA A 682 17.86 -1.69 -6.69
C ALA A 682 18.05 -2.97 -5.85
N SER A 683 18.87 -2.89 -4.79
CA SER A 683 19.11 -4.04 -3.91
C SER A 683 17.85 -4.44 -3.13
N VAL A 684 17.16 -3.47 -2.53
CA VAL A 684 15.93 -3.72 -1.76
C VAL A 684 14.78 -4.15 -2.67
N ALA A 685 14.63 -3.52 -3.83
CA ALA A 685 13.63 -3.89 -4.84
C ALA A 685 13.85 -5.34 -5.31
N SER A 686 15.10 -5.69 -5.61
CA SER A 686 15.53 -7.02 -6.01
C SER A 686 15.20 -8.07 -4.93
N LEU A 687 15.52 -7.82 -3.65
CA LEU A 687 15.18 -8.78 -2.58
C LEU A 687 13.68 -8.97 -2.39
N ASN A 688 12.91 -7.89 -2.57
CA ASN A 688 11.47 -7.92 -2.38
C ASN A 688 10.73 -8.71 -3.49
N THR A 689 11.39 -9.12 -4.58
CA THR A 689 10.76 -10.05 -5.53
C THR A 689 10.70 -11.49 -5.01
N CYS A 690 11.53 -11.84 -4.03
CA CYS A 690 11.60 -13.19 -3.48
C CYS A 690 10.52 -13.47 -2.43
N ASN A 691 10.29 -12.52 -1.53
CA ASN A 691 9.30 -12.67 -0.47
C ASN A 691 8.82 -11.28 0.00
N PRO A 692 7.97 -10.60 -0.79
CA PRO A 692 7.46 -9.29 -0.43
C PRO A 692 6.58 -9.38 0.83
N SER A 693 6.74 -8.43 1.76
CA SER A 693 5.86 -8.35 2.93
C SER A 693 4.40 -8.12 2.52
N ASP A 694 3.45 -8.50 3.38
CA ASP A 694 2.02 -8.32 3.10
C ASP A 694 1.66 -6.85 2.82
N LEU A 695 2.29 -5.91 3.54
CA LEU A 695 2.14 -4.48 3.29
C LEU A 695 2.68 -4.09 1.91
N LEU A 696 3.85 -4.60 1.53
CA LEU A 696 4.42 -4.31 0.22
C LEU A 696 3.54 -4.86 -0.90
N GLN A 697 2.92 -6.03 -0.72
CA GLN A 697 1.95 -6.58 -1.67
C GLN A 697 0.71 -5.68 -1.80
N VAL A 698 0.17 -5.18 -0.67
CA VAL A 698 -0.91 -4.17 -0.66
C VAL A 698 -0.49 -2.94 -1.44
N CYS A 699 0.66 -2.34 -1.11
CA CYS A 699 1.10 -1.10 -1.74
C CYS A 699 1.42 -1.27 -3.22
N THR A 700 2.01 -2.39 -3.63
CA THR A 700 2.21 -2.73 -5.06
C THR A 700 0.88 -2.89 -5.80
N PHE A 701 -0.14 -3.48 -5.14
CA PHE A 701 -1.49 -3.54 -5.69
C PHE A 701 -2.11 -2.14 -5.84
N LEU A 702 -1.80 -1.22 -4.93
CA LEU A 702 -2.24 0.18 -4.96
C LEU A 702 -1.43 1.06 -5.93
N GLU A 703 -0.14 0.81 -6.18
CA GLU A 703 0.64 1.50 -7.23
C GLU A 703 0.18 1.10 -8.62
N GLY A 704 -0.22 -0.17 -8.78
CA GLY A 704 -0.91 -0.65 -9.98
C GLY A 704 -2.35 -0.13 -10.10
N LYS A 705 -2.83 0.63 -9.10
CA LYS A 705 -3.94 1.52 -9.35
C LYS A 705 -3.41 2.60 -10.26
#